data_AF-A0A661GN09-F1
#
_entry.id   AF-A0A661GN09-F1
#
_cell.length_a   1.000
_cell.length_b   1.000
_cell.length_c   1.000
_cell.angle_alpha   90.00
_cell.angle_beta   90.00
_cell.angle_gamma   90.00
#
_symmetry.space_group_name_H-M   'P 1'
#
loop_
_entity.id
_entity.type
_entity.pdbx_description
1 polymer ?
#
loop_
_entity_poly.entity_id
_entity_poly.type
_entity_poly.pdbx_seq_one_letter_code
_entity_poly.pdbx_strand_id
1 'polypeptide(L)'
;MRLERTAPPKLILSALFGLLLAANLTAEEREFPELNNLIRQEAANKNLPLLSIILVDKDGVVWSYGTGVDAANPDLIADSNTTYRIGSVSKLFTDIAIMQLVEKGVLDLDEPVSTYLPDFLPDNPFVTPITLRLLMSHSSGLVREPPVGNYFATNEPSLEATVKSLNTTTLVYAPGSKVQYSNAGIAVVGRVLEKVSEKPFAETLKENILQPLGMANSAFTPDARVIRNLPEAYMWSYQGDRTVAPTFELGMSPAGSMYSSMSDLALFMDALIKRGEGSDGRLLGEKTLETMWTPQSTIQSGRNRSFGIGFGLGELDGERSVEHGGAIYGFATQLKVLPDRKVGVAVATNLDMANGAINRIADHALRVLLAQQDSKAPPAYKISAPVSATTAQEMAGFYKHGDETIEISRRFGNLYVERVRGLSLRLREIDDRIVIDDQMAYSEEFEFRDGNITVRGTEYEPIANVMPATLNPAWSALLGEYGFDHNVLYISEKFGKLHALIEWGMQYPLIDLGEGKFQFPPYGLYPNEQIVFERDDAGKVDNASLNGIGFARRSTGNIDGDVFHIEPVKPVADLEREALLAEPPMEDGEFFNADLVDVTDYSETIKLDIRYASNDNFLGVPVYSSARAFLQRPAAEALQRIGENLEKKGYGLLVHDAYRPWYVTKIFWDATPEESKRFVADPSQGSRHNRGCAIDLTLYDLKTGMPIEMVGVYDEMSPRSYPHYPGGSSLQRWHRELLRDSMEAEGFNVYEYEWWHFDFAGWENYAIQTDTFEALK
;
A
#
# COMPACT_ATOMS: atom_id res chain seq x y z
N MET A 1 -49.13 -57.52 -48.29
CA MET A 1 -48.84 -58.96 -48.14
C MET A 1 -47.39 -59.10 -47.71
N ARG A 2 -47.19 -59.82 -46.60
CA ARG A 2 -45.96 -60.31 -45.93
C ARG A 2 -44.57 -59.85 -46.40
N LEU A 3 -43.81 -59.44 -45.38
CA LEU A 3 -42.35 -59.55 -45.22
C LEU A 3 -41.76 -60.81 -45.87
N GLU A 4 -40.61 -60.66 -46.51
CA GLU A 4 -39.53 -61.65 -46.50
C GLU A 4 -38.16 -60.97 -46.47
N ARG A 5 -37.28 -61.51 -45.62
CA ARG A 5 -35.90 -61.10 -45.36
C ARG A 5 -34.97 -61.65 -46.44
N THR A 6 -33.97 -60.87 -46.85
CA THR A 6 -32.68 -61.37 -47.34
C THR A 6 -31.53 -60.56 -46.71
N ALA A 7 -30.43 -61.25 -46.41
CA ALA A 7 -29.23 -60.75 -45.73
C ALA A 7 -28.16 -60.25 -46.76
N PRO A 8 -26.98 -59.71 -46.36
CA PRO A 8 -26.41 -58.46 -46.89
C PRO A 8 -25.31 -58.64 -47.96
N PRO A 9 -24.75 -57.52 -48.48
CA PRO A 9 -23.30 -57.38 -48.41
C PRO A 9 -22.79 -55.97 -48.00
N LYS A 10 -21.73 -56.02 -47.19
CA LYS A 10 -20.75 -55.01 -46.81
C LYS A 10 -20.72 -53.71 -47.65
N LEU A 11 -21.05 -52.58 -47.01
CA LEU A 11 -20.49 -51.28 -47.38
C LEU A 11 -19.40 -50.92 -46.36
N ILE A 12 -18.17 -50.84 -46.88
CA ILE A 12 -17.04 -50.20 -46.22
C ILE A 12 -17.40 -48.71 -46.13
N LEU A 13 -17.69 -48.24 -44.93
CA LEU A 13 -17.87 -46.82 -44.65
C LEU A 13 -16.46 -46.20 -44.61
N SER A 14 -16.03 -45.62 -45.72
CA SER A 14 -14.84 -44.79 -45.79
C SER A 14 -15.12 -43.49 -45.03
N ALA A 15 -14.68 -43.45 -43.77
CA ALA A 15 -14.58 -42.22 -42.98
C ALA A 15 -13.58 -41.28 -43.67
N LEU A 16 -14.11 -40.29 -44.39
CA LEU A 16 -13.35 -39.23 -45.05
C LEU A 16 -14.09 -37.90 -44.84
N PHE A 17 -14.37 -37.60 -43.57
CA PHE A 17 -14.78 -36.27 -43.09
C PHE A 17 -14.43 -36.22 -41.60
N GLY A 18 -13.16 -35.93 -41.29
CA GLY A 18 -12.68 -35.92 -39.90
C GLY A 18 -11.17 -35.83 -39.72
N LEU A 19 -10.45 -35.20 -40.66
CA LEU A 19 -9.01 -35.01 -40.56
C LEU A 19 -8.61 -33.75 -41.34
N LEU A 20 -8.84 -32.57 -40.74
CA LEU A 20 -8.12 -31.34 -41.12
C LEU A 20 -8.23 -30.15 -40.13
N LEU A 21 -8.89 -30.27 -38.98
CA LEU A 21 -8.80 -29.26 -37.91
C LEU A 21 -8.57 -29.91 -36.54
N ALA A 22 -7.34 -30.34 -36.32
CA ALA A 22 -6.76 -30.61 -34.99
C ALA A 22 -5.24 -30.88 -35.15
N ALA A 23 -4.56 -30.08 -35.97
CA ALA A 23 -3.10 -30.12 -36.01
C ALA A 23 -2.57 -29.31 -34.81
N ASN A 24 -2.43 -30.02 -33.68
CA ASN A 24 -1.52 -29.77 -32.57
C ASN A 24 -0.87 -28.37 -32.51
N LEU A 25 -1.54 -27.44 -31.83
CA LEU A 25 -0.88 -26.40 -31.04
C LEU A 25 -0.64 -26.99 -29.64
N THR A 26 0.26 -27.96 -29.57
CA THR A 26 0.96 -28.29 -28.32
C THR A 26 2.43 -28.14 -28.66
N ALA A 27 2.91 -26.89 -28.72
CA ALA A 27 4.28 -26.69 -28.30
C ALA A 27 4.35 -27.27 -26.88
N GLU A 28 5.29 -28.18 -26.61
CA GLU A 28 5.57 -28.57 -25.23
C GLU A 28 5.73 -27.28 -24.42
N GLU A 29 4.83 -27.04 -23.46
CA GLU A 29 4.97 -25.91 -22.55
C GLU A 29 6.36 -26.00 -21.94
N ARG A 30 7.16 -24.94 -22.12
CA ARG A 30 8.53 -24.96 -21.61
C ARG A 30 8.43 -24.96 -20.10
N GLU A 31 9.04 -25.94 -19.45
CA GLU A 31 9.13 -25.93 -17.99
C GLU A 31 10.29 -25.02 -17.55
N PHE A 32 10.00 -24.09 -16.63
CA PHE A 32 11.00 -23.28 -15.94
C PHE A 32 10.94 -23.52 -14.41
N PRO A 33 11.35 -24.69 -13.90
CA PRO A 33 11.24 -25.02 -12.47
C PRO A 33 11.96 -24.03 -11.54
N GLU A 34 13.07 -23.45 -12.02
CA GLU A 34 13.83 -22.42 -11.30
C GLU A 34 13.01 -21.14 -11.11
N LEU A 35 12.26 -20.71 -12.13
CA LEU A 35 11.34 -19.57 -12.03
C LEU A 35 10.19 -19.87 -11.06
N ASN A 36 9.60 -21.08 -11.11
CA ASN A 36 8.54 -21.48 -10.17
C ASN A 36 9.02 -21.39 -8.72
N ASN A 37 10.23 -21.88 -8.43
CA ASN A 37 10.80 -21.85 -7.08
C ASN A 37 11.09 -20.42 -6.61
N LEU A 38 11.70 -19.61 -7.47
CA LEU A 38 11.98 -18.20 -7.22
C LEU A 38 10.69 -17.42 -6.90
N ILE A 39 9.65 -17.61 -7.72
CA ILE A 39 8.38 -16.89 -7.55
C ILE A 39 7.73 -17.23 -6.22
N ARG A 40 7.72 -18.51 -5.83
CA ARG A 40 7.19 -18.92 -4.52
C ARG A 40 7.95 -18.27 -3.37
N GLN A 41 9.27 -18.20 -3.46
CA GLN A 41 10.11 -17.59 -2.42
C GLN A 41 9.95 -16.08 -2.36
N GLU A 42 9.89 -15.37 -3.50
CA GLU A 42 9.62 -13.94 -3.53
C GLU A 42 8.20 -13.61 -3.02
N ALA A 43 7.19 -14.37 -3.44
CA ALA A 43 5.82 -14.21 -2.95
C ALA A 43 5.76 -14.37 -1.42
N ALA A 44 6.42 -15.40 -0.86
CA ALA A 44 6.51 -15.58 0.58
C ALA A 44 7.29 -14.43 1.27
N ASN A 45 8.46 -14.05 0.75
CA ASN A 45 9.31 -13.00 1.33
C ASN A 45 8.66 -11.61 1.32
N LYS A 46 7.75 -11.35 0.39
CA LYS A 46 7.01 -10.09 0.25
C LYS A 46 5.55 -10.19 0.68
N ASN A 47 5.13 -11.33 1.25
CA ASN A 47 3.74 -11.58 1.68
C ASN A 47 2.70 -11.33 0.58
N LEU A 48 3.01 -11.72 -0.67
CA LEU A 48 2.09 -11.64 -1.81
C LEU A 48 1.12 -12.82 -1.74
N PRO A 49 -0.21 -12.61 -1.61
CA PRO A 49 -1.17 -13.71 -1.41
C PRO A 49 -1.34 -14.56 -2.66
N LEU A 50 -1.50 -13.88 -3.80
CA LEU A 50 -1.62 -14.46 -5.12
C LEU A 50 -0.71 -13.72 -6.07
N LEU A 51 -0.05 -14.46 -6.95
CA LEU A 51 0.72 -13.90 -8.06
C LEU A 51 0.57 -14.80 -9.28
N SER A 52 0.27 -14.20 -10.43
CA SER A 52 0.31 -14.87 -11.74
C SER A 52 1.32 -14.21 -12.66
N ILE A 53 1.99 -15.01 -13.48
CA ILE A 53 2.92 -14.57 -14.53
C ILE A 53 2.66 -15.32 -15.84
N ILE A 54 2.83 -14.64 -16.96
CA ILE A 54 2.77 -15.24 -18.30
C ILE A 54 3.89 -14.68 -19.19
N LEU A 55 4.55 -15.56 -19.93
CA LEU A 55 5.61 -15.25 -20.89
C LEU A 55 5.13 -15.56 -22.31
N VAL A 56 5.42 -14.65 -23.23
CA VAL A 56 5.07 -14.74 -24.65
C VAL A 56 6.34 -14.54 -25.48
N ASP A 57 6.51 -15.32 -26.54
CA ASP A 57 7.49 -15.08 -27.60
C ASP A 57 6.82 -14.98 -28.98
N LYS A 58 7.63 -14.96 -30.05
CA LYS A 58 7.14 -14.87 -31.44
C LYS A 58 6.14 -15.96 -31.85
N ASP A 59 6.11 -17.10 -31.16
CA ASP A 59 5.26 -18.24 -31.44
C ASP A 59 4.00 -18.30 -30.52
N GLY A 60 3.88 -17.36 -29.57
CA GLY A 60 2.76 -17.27 -28.63
C GLY A 60 3.19 -17.47 -27.17
N VAL A 61 2.28 -17.95 -26.33
CA VAL A 61 2.56 -18.25 -24.91
C VAL A 61 3.58 -19.38 -24.82
N VAL A 62 4.68 -19.13 -24.11
CA VAL A 62 5.74 -20.14 -23.91
C VAL A 62 5.72 -20.76 -22.52
N TRP A 63 5.19 -20.04 -21.54
CA TRP A 63 5.09 -20.47 -20.15
C TRP A 63 4.14 -19.56 -19.37
N SER A 64 3.45 -20.14 -18.40
CA SER A 64 2.69 -19.40 -17.38
C SER A 64 2.82 -20.09 -16.04
N TYR A 65 2.71 -19.33 -14.96
CA TYR A 65 2.75 -19.86 -13.61
C TYR A 65 1.93 -18.99 -12.67
N GLY A 66 1.37 -19.60 -11.64
CA GLY A 66 0.74 -18.90 -10.55
C GLY A 66 1.02 -19.55 -9.21
N THR A 67 0.99 -18.74 -8.15
CA THR A 67 1.14 -19.19 -6.78
C THR A 67 0.18 -18.44 -5.87
N GLY A 68 -0.29 -19.11 -4.83
CA GLY A 68 -1.33 -18.58 -3.94
C GLY A 68 -2.71 -19.14 -4.21
N VAL A 69 -3.58 -18.97 -3.22
CA VAL A 69 -5.01 -19.33 -3.27
C VAL A 69 -5.78 -18.13 -2.75
N ASP A 70 -6.93 -17.84 -3.37
CA ASP A 70 -7.80 -16.78 -2.89
C ASP A 70 -8.41 -17.13 -1.53
N ALA A 71 -8.37 -16.20 -0.58
CA ALA A 71 -8.87 -16.47 0.77
C ALA A 71 -10.40 -16.53 0.81
N ALA A 72 -11.07 -15.76 -0.05
CA ALA A 72 -12.52 -15.73 -0.14
C ALA A 72 -13.09 -16.92 -0.95
N ASN A 73 -12.32 -17.45 -1.90
CA ASN A 73 -12.69 -18.59 -2.72
C ASN A 73 -11.52 -19.59 -2.87
N PRO A 74 -11.45 -20.64 -2.03
CA PRO A 74 -10.37 -21.64 -2.08
C PRO A 74 -10.26 -22.42 -3.40
N ASP A 75 -11.29 -22.40 -4.26
CA ASP A 75 -11.24 -23.01 -5.59
C ASP A 75 -10.51 -22.14 -6.62
N LEU A 76 -10.26 -20.86 -6.31
CA LEU A 76 -9.50 -19.93 -7.15
C LEU A 76 -8.02 -19.98 -6.75
N ILE A 77 -7.27 -20.78 -7.49
CA ILE A 77 -5.80 -20.86 -7.41
C ILE A 77 -5.23 -19.96 -8.50
N ALA A 78 -4.20 -19.16 -8.19
CA ALA A 78 -3.56 -18.31 -9.20
C ALA A 78 -3.07 -19.14 -10.38
N ASP A 79 -3.48 -18.73 -11.58
CA ASP A 79 -3.12 -19.32 -12.86
C ASP A 79 -3.18 -18.26 -13.99
N SER A 80 -3.16 -18.71 -15.24
CA SER A 80 -3.28 -17.85 -16.42
C SER A 80 -4.70 -17.30 -16.66
N ASN A 81 -5.74 -17.93 -16.10
CA ASN A 81 -7.14 -17.52 -16.23
C ASN A 81 -7.59 -16.54 -15.14
N THR A 82 -6.79 -16.42 -14.08
CA THR A 82 -7.00 -15.48 -12.99
C THR A 82 -7.07 -14.05 -13.54
N THR A 83 -8.11 -13.33 -13.13
CA THR A 83 -8.41 -11.97 -13.57
C THR A 83 -7.94 -10.97 -12.53
N TYR A 84 -7.37 -9.86 -12.99
CA TYR A 84 -6.88 -8.79 -12.15
C TYR A 84 -7.43 -7.45 -12.63
N ARG A 85 -7.60 -6.49 -11.72
CA ARG A 85 -7.72 -5.07 -12.12
C ARG A 85 -6.33 -4.59 -12.51
N ILE A 86 -6.08 -4.38 -13.80
CA ILE A 86 -4.72 -4.14 -14.32
C ILE A 86 -4.25 -2.70 -14.14
N GLY A 87 -5.04 -1.88 -13.44
CA GLY A 87 -4.74 -0.49 -13.13
C GLY A 87 -4.33 0.29 -14.38
N SER A 88 -3.25 1.04 -14.28
CA SER A 88 -2.81 1.93 -15.37
C SER A 88 -2.34 1.24 -16.66
N VAL A 89 -2.21 -0.09 -16.72
CA VAL A 89 -2.04 -0.80 -18.02
C VAL A 89 -3.23 -0.51 -18.96
N SER A 90 -4.41 -0.21 -18.40
CA SER A 90 -5.61 0.24 -19.11
C SER A 90 -5.36 1.40 -20.10
N LYS A 91 -4.41 2.30 -19.79
CA LYS A 91 -4.09 3.46 -20.64
C LYS A 91 -3.65 3.05 -22.03
N LEU A 92 -2.92 1.93 -22.15
CA LEU A 92 -2.46 1.42 -23.43
C LEU A 92 -3.63 1.13 -24.36
N PHE A 93 -4.72 0.58 -23.83
CA PHE A 93 -5.93 0.29 -24.61
C PHE A 93 -6.63 1.57 -25.06
N THR A 94 -6.80 2.53 -24.13
CA THR A 94 -7.36 3.86 -24.43
C THR A 94 -6.59 4.56 -25.54
N ASP A 95 -5.25 4.61 -25.42
CA ASP A 95 -4.40 5.35 -26.34
C ASP A 95 -4.29 4.64 -27.70
N ILE A 96 -4.29 3.30 -27.74
CA ILE A 96 -4.37 2.54 -29.00
C ILE A 96 -5.67 2.83 -29.73
N ALA A 97 -6.81 2.93 -29.04
CA ALA A 97 -8.10 3.24 -29.67
C ALA A 97 -8.09 4.64 -30.32
N ILE A 98 -7.47 5.63 -29.67
CA ILE A 98 -7.26 6.95 -30.27
C ILE A 98 -6.32 6.87 -31.48
N MET A 99 -5.22 6.13 -31.36
CA MET A 99 -4.27 5.97 -32.48
C MET A 99 -4.87 5.23 -33.67
N GLN A 100 -5.86 4.33 -33.48
CA GLN A 100 -6.65 3.75 -34.57
C GLN A 100 -7.45 4.81 -35.33
N LEU A 101 -7.99 5.83 -34.64
CA LEU A 101 -8.69 6.94 -35.27
C LEU A 101 -7.74 7.92 -35.96
N VAL A 102 -6.54 8.12 -35.39
CA VAL A 102 -5.47 8.91 -36.02
C VAL A 102 -4.99 8.25 -37.31
N GLU A 103 -4.77 6.93 -37.31
CA GLU A 103 -4.36 6.17 -38.51
C GLU A 103 -5.41 6.27 -39.64
N LYS A 104 -6.70 6.35 -39.26
CA LYS A 104 -7.82 6.55 -40.20
C LYS A 104 -7.99 8.01 -40.66
N GLY A 105 -7.20 8.94 -40.12
CA GLY A 105 -7.31 10.38 -40.40
C GLY A 105 -8.56 11.04 -39.81
N VAL A 106 -9.20 10.42 -38.81
CA VAL A 106 -10.37 10.97 -38.11
C VAL A 106 -9.95 11.95 -37.02
N LEU A 107 -8.80 11.69 -36.38
CA LEU A 107 -8.20 12.55 -35.36
C LEU A 107 -6.81 13.01 -35.80
N ASP A 108 -6.46 14.23 -35.43
CA ASP A 108 -5.09 14.74 -35.43
C ASP A 108 -4.57 14.83 -33.99
N LEU A 109 -3.34 14.36 -33.77
CA LEU A 109 -2.65 14.34 -32.48
C LEU A 109 -2.27 15.74 -31.98
N ASP A 110 -2.04 16.67 -32.90
CA ASP A 110 -1.45 17.98 -32.65
C ASP A 110 -2.47 19.12 -32.70
N GLU A 111 -3.72 18.82 -33.06
CA GLU A 111 -4.84 19.74 -32.91
C GLU A 111 -5.16 20.00 -31.43
N PRO A 112 -5.59 21.21 -31.05
CA PRO A 112 -6.09 21.50 -29.72
C PRO A 112 -7.24 20.55 -29.35
N VAL A 113 -7.20 19.98 -28.14
CA VAL A 113 -8.25 19.04 -27.67
C VAL A 113 -9.63 19.69 -27.64
N SER A 114 -9.70 21.01 -27.45
CA SER A 114 -10.94 21.80 -27.52
C SER A 114 -11.64 21.71 -28.88
N THR A 115 -10.94 21.34 -29.95
CA THR A 115 -11.53 21.06 -31.27
C THR A 115 -12.51 19.88 -31.19
N TYR A 116 -12.21 18.87 -30.37
CA TYR A 116 -13.05 17.68 -30.18
C TYR A 116 -13.99 17.80 -28.97
N LEU A 117 -13.56 18.56 -27.93
CA LEU A 117 -14.31 18.82 -26.71
C LEU A 117 -14.40 20.33 -26.43
N PRO A 118 -15.31 21.08 -27.08
CA PRO A 118 -15.39 22.55 -26.92
C PRO A 118 -15.65 23.04 -25.50
N ASP A 119 -16.28 22.21 -24.67
CA ASP A 119 -16.57 22.53 -23.26
C ASP A 119 -15.41 22.18 -22.31
N PHE A 120 -14.31 21.61 -22.80
CA PHE A 120 -13.10 21.35 -22.01
C PHE A 120 -12.22 22.61 -21.98
N LEU A 121 -12.32 23.36 -20.89
CA LEU A 121 -11.77 24.70 -20.70
C LEU A 121 -11.13 24.85 -19.30
N PRO A 122 -10.10 24.05 -18.96
CA PRO A 122 -9.30 24.31 -17.76
C PRO A 122 -8.64 25.69 -17.85
N ASP A 123 -8.34 26.29 -16.70
CA ASP A 123 -7.59 27.55 -16.66
C ASP A 123 -6.15 27.31 -17.13
N ASN A 124 -5.86 27.77 -18.35
CA ASN A 124 -4.55 27.67 -18.97
C ASN A 124 -3.90 29.06 -19.01
N PRO A 125 -3.00 29.38 -18.06
CA PRO A 125 -2.29 30.67 -18.05
C PRO A 125 -1.19 30.74 -19.13
N PHE A 126 -1.03 29.69 -19.95
CA PHE A 126 -0.01 29.58 -20.99
C PHE A 126 -0.61 29.71 -22.39
N VAL A 127 0.21 30.12 -23.36
CA VAL A 127 -0.22 30.30 -24.76
C VAL A 127 -0.37 28.97 -25.51
N THR A 128 0.38 27.94 -25.10
CA THR A 128 0.37 26.62 -25.75
C THR A 128 -0.93 25.88 -25.43
N PRO A 129 -1.66 25.35 -26.43
CA PRO A 129 -2.85 24.54 -26.18
C PRO A 129 -2.51 23.12 -25.71
N ILE A 130 -3.48 22.46 -25.09
CA ILE A 130 -3.40 21.02 -24.79
C ILE A 130 -3.79 20.24 -26.06
N THR A 131 -2.98 19.25 -26.43
CA THR A 131 -3.24 18.35 -27.58
C THR A 131 -3.33 16.89 -27.11
N LEU A 132 -3.87 16.00 -27.96
CA LEU A 132 -3.92 14.56 -27.68
C LEU A 132 -2.51 13.98 -27.48
N ARG A 133 -1.52 14.43 -28.26
CA ARG A 133 -0.11 14.04 -28.09
C ARG A 133 0.39 14.35 -26.68
N LEU A 134 0.10 15.55 -26.17
CA LEU A 134 0.56 15.99 -24.86
C LEU A 134 -0.15 15.23 -23.72
N LEU A 135 -1.44 14.91 -23.88
CA LEU A 135 -2.17 14.11 -22.90
C LEU A 135 -1.63 12.68 -22.79
N MET A 136 -1.51 11.98 -23.93
CA MET A 136 -1.08 10.56 -23.98
C MET A 136 0.43 10.37 -23.73
N SER A 137 1.22 11.45 -23.74
CA SER A 137 2.64 11.43 -23.36
C SER A 137 2.93 12.02 -21.98
N HIS A 138 1.88 12.31 -21.20
CA HIS A 138 1.98 12.88 -19.85
C HIS A 138 2.75 14.22 -19.81
N SER A 139 2.49 15.09 -20.79
CA SER A 139 3.15 16.41 -20.90
C SER A 139 2.16 17.57 -21.09
N SER A 140 0.87 17.37 -20.78
CA SER A 140 -0.17 18.40 -20.92
C SER A 140 -0.10 19.52 -19.90
N GLY A 141 0.56 19.31 -18.76
CA GLY A 141 0.59 20.25 -17.63
C GLY A 141 -0.69 20.26 -16.78
N LEU A 142 -1.65 19.37 -17.05
CA LEU A 142 -2.80 19.16 -16.17
C LEU A 142 -2.39 18.60 -14.81
N VAL A 143 -3.24 18.81 -13.81
CA VAL A 143 -3.17 18.11 -12.51
C VAL A 143 -3.16 16.59 -12.69
N ARG A 144 -2.62 15.86 -11.71
CA ARG A 144 -2.57 14.39 -11.76
C ARG A 144 -3.98 13.77 -11.75
N GLU A 145 -4.80 14.19 -10.80
CA GLU A 145 -6.13 13.64 -10.50
C GLU A 145 -7.22 14.69 -10.77
N PRO A 146 -8.39 14.31 -11.34
CA PRO A 146 -9.50 15.25 -11.55
C PRO A 146 -10.23 15.56 -10.22
N PRO A 147 -10.79 16.77 -10.02
CA PRO A 147 -11.54 17.09 -8.79
C PRO A 147 -12.69 16.12 -8.49
N VAL A 148 -13.35 15.60 -9.53
CA VAL A 148 -14.45 14.62 -9.45
C VAL A 148 -14.03 13.32 -10.14
N GLY A 149 -14.33 12.17 -9.53
CA GLY A 149 -14.06 10.86 -10.13
C GLY A 149 -12.60 10.40 -10.09
N ASN A 150 -11.79 11.06 -9.25
CA ASN A 150 -10.40 10.73 -8.96
C ASN A 150 -10.22 9.37 -8.30
N TYR A 151 -8.95 9.00 -8.12
CA TYR A 151 -8.54 7.80 -7.42
C TYR A 151 -9.16 7.63 -6.02
N PHE A 152 -9.41 8.70 -5.27
CA PHE A 152 -9.81 8.60 -3.86
C PHE A 152 -11.31 8.40 -3.66
N ALA A 153 -12.14 8.99 -4.53
CA ALA A 153 -13.57 9.10 -4.34
C ALA A 153 -14.35 7.83 -4.76
N THR A 154 -15.31 7.42 -3.93
CA THR A 154 -16.16 6.23 -4.13
C THR A 154 -17.47 6.50 -4.87
N ASN A 155 -17.64 7.70 -5.43
CA ASN A 155 -18.94 8.19 -5.92
C ASN A 155 -19.25 7.84 -7.40
N GLU A 156 -18.35 7.14 -8.09
CA GLU A 156 -18.52 6.58 -9.44
C GLU A 156 -19.19 7.53 -10.48
N PRO A 157 -18.71 8.77 -10.66
CA PRO A 157 -19.33 9.72 -11.58
C PRO A 157 -19.09 9.33 -13.04
N SER A 158 -19.89 9.88 -13.96
CA SER A 158 -19.67 9.67 -15.39
C SER A 158 -18.34 10.28 -15.86
N LEU A 159 -17.77 9.72 -16.93
CA LEU A 159 -16.56 10.24 -17.55
C LEU A 159 -16.71 11.71 -17.99
N GLU A 160 -17.90 12.10 -18.44
CA GLU A 160 -18.23 13.49 -18.74
C GLU A 160 -18.16 14.40 -17.52
N ALA A 161 -18.74 13.99 -16.39
CA ALA A 161 -18.70 14.78 -15.15
C ALA A 161 -17.26 14.91 -14.62
N THR A 162 -16.48 13.83 -14.68
CA THR A 162 -15.05 13.81 -14.38
C THR A 162 -14.29 14.83 -15.22
N VAL A 163 -14.42 14.79 -16.55
CA VAL A 163 -13.70 15.72 -17.44
C VAL A 163 -14.17 17.16 -17.27
N LYS A 164 -15.48 17.39 -17.08
CA LYS A 164 -16.03 18.73 -16.83
C LYS A 164 -15.46 19.35 -15.54
N SER A 165 -15.19 18.54 -14.51
CA SER A 165 -14.64 19.05 -13.26
C SER A 165 -13.26 19.71 -13.41
N LEU A 166 -12.48 19.34 -14.44
CA LEU A 166 -11.17 19.92 -14.72
C LEU A 166 -11.24 21.40 -15.12
N ASN A 167 -12.40 21.92 -15.51
CA ASN A 167 -12.59 23.34 -15.78
C ASN A 167 -12.45 24.23 -14.53
N THR A 168 -12.41 23.61 -13.33
CA THR A 168 -12.15 24.29 -12.06
C THR A 168 -10.67 24.30 -11.65
N THR A 169 -9.80 23.70 -12.48
CA THR A 169 -8.37 23.57 -12.21
C THR A 169 -7.54 24.50 -13.08
N THR A 170 -6.36 24.88 -12.57
CA THR A 170 -5.33 25.60 -13.31
C THR A 170 -4.19 24.65 -13.67
N LEU A 171 -3.61 24.80 -14.86
CA LEU A 171 -2.46 23.99 -15.27
C LEU A 171 -1.25 24.22 -14.36
N VAL A 172 -0.59 23.13 -13.98
CA VAL A 172 0.62 23.10 -13.13
C VAL A 172 1.85 23.55 -13.93
N TYR A 173 1.91 23.17 -15.21
CA TYR A 173 3.01 23.52 -16.12
C TYR A 173 2.50 23.97 -17.49
N ALA A 174 3.35 24.69 -18.21
CA ALA A 174 3.11 24.97 -19.62
C ALA A 174 3.05 23.64 -20.41
N PRO A 175 2.05 23.43 -21.28
CA PRO A 175 1.98 22.21 -22.08
C PRO A 175 3.28 21.98 -22.88
N GLY A 176 3.80 20.75 -22.82
CA GLY A 176 5.07 20.33 -23.42
C GLY A 176 6.34 20.64 -22.61
N SER A 177 6.25 21.43 -21.53
CA SER A 177 7.45 21.88 -20.79
C SER A 177 7.99 20.87 -19.79
N LYS A 178 7.18 19.91 -19.33
CA LYS A 178 7.57 18.85 -18.38
C LYS A 178 6.76 17.59 -18.61
N VAL A 179 7.34 16.46 -18.23
CA VAL A 179 6.63 15.18 -18.13
C VAL A 179 6.11 15.01 -16.71
N GLN A 180 4.78 15.06 -16.54
CA GLN A 180 4.05 14.82 -15.31
C GLN A 180 2.93 13.81 -15.59
N TYR A 181 3.02 12.66 -14.92
CA TYR A 181 2.00 11.61 -15.02
C TYR A 181 0.62 12.14 -14.59
N SER A 182 -0.38 12.03 -15.46
CA SER A 182 -1.72 12.55 -15.21
C SER A 182 -2.79 11.53 -15.62
N ASN A 183 -3.57 11.09 -14.64
CA ASN A 183 -4.76 10.26 -14.84
C ASN A 183 -5.91 11.11 -15.39
N ALA A 184 -6.04 12.35 -14.90
CA ALA A 184 -6.95 13.35 -15.45
C ALA A 184 -6.76 13.53 -16.96
N GLY A 185 -5.51 13.59 -17.42
CA GLY A 185 -5.19 13.72 -18.84
C GLY A 185 -5.75 12.56 -19.66
N ILE A 186 -5.63 11.32 -19.18
CA ILE A 186 -6.16 10.15 -19.89
C ILE A 186 -7.71 10.05 -19.79
N ALA A 187 -8.33 10.58 -18.74
CA ALA A 187 -9.78 10.73 -18.71
C ALA A 187 -10.28 11.63 -19.87
N VAL A 188 -9.56 12.72 -20.17
CA VAL A 188 -9.86 13.58 -21.32
C VAL A 188 -9.71 12.81 -22.64
N VAL A 189 -8.65 12.01 -22.78
CA VAL A 189 -8.42 11.14 -23.95
C VAL A 189 -9.59 10.18 -24.17
N GLY A 190 -10.04 9.50 -23.12
CA GLY A 190 -11.22 8.61 -23.21
C GLY A 190 -12.51 9.36 -23.53
N ARG A 191 -12.69 10.61 -23.05
CA ARG A 191 -13.87 11.42 -23.38
C ARG A 191 -13.85 11.88 -24.84
N VAL A 192 -12.67 12.17 -25.41
CA VAL A 192 -12.53 12.40 -26.87
C VAL A 192 -12.98 11.15 -27.63
N LEU A 193 -12.52 9.96 -27.23
CA LEU A 193 -12.91 8.71 -27.86
C LEU A 193 -14.42 8.49 -27.84
N GLU A 194 -15.07 8.68 -26.69
CA GLU A 194 -16.52 8.55 -26.51
C GLU A 194 -17.29 9.54 -27.39
N LYS A 195 -16.81 10.80 -27.46
CA LYS A 195 -17.46 11.85 -28.24
C LYS A 195 -17.38 11.60 -29.74
N VAL A 196 -16.20 11.21 -30.23
CA VAL A 196 -15.94 11.03 -31.67
C VAL A 196 -16.48 9.71 -32.20
N SER A 197 -16.52 8.67 -31.35
CA SER A 197 -17.10 7.38 -31.72
C SER A 197 -18.62 7.33 -31.59
N GLU A 198 -19.24 8.34 -30.97
CA GLU A 198 -20.67 8.42 -30.65
C GLU A 198 -21.20 7.17 -29.90
N LYS A 199 -20.34 6.55 -29.10
CA LYS A 199 -20.60 5.32 -28.33
C LYS A 199 -19.97 5.42 -26.95
N PRO A 200 -20.53 4.73 -25.93
CA PRO A 200 -19.90 4.63 -24.62
C PRO A 200 -18.44 4.17 -24.73
N PHE A 201 -17.58 4.75 -23.89
CA PHE A 201 -16.15 4.43 -23.88
C PHE A 201 -15.86 2.91 -23.82
N ALA A 202 -16.44 2.19 -22.85
CA ALA A 202 -16.18 0.77 -22.65
C ALA A 202 -16.65 -0.10 -23.85
N GLU A 203 -17.75 0.27 -24.50
CA GLU A 203 -18.26 -0.41 -25.69
C GLU A 203 -17.32 -0.22 -26.89
N THR A 204 -16.80 1.00 -27.06
CA THR A 204 -15.83 1.32 -28.12
C THR A 204 -14.56 0.46 -27.98
N LEU A 205 -14.03 0.32 -26.76
CA LEU A 205 -12.84 -0.51 -26.50
C LEU A 205 -13.11 -1.99 -26.74
N LYS A 206 -14.29 -2.47 -26.33
CA LYS A 206 -14.70 -3.86 -26.54
C LYS A 206 -14.75 -4.21 -28.02
N GLU A 207 -15.39 -3.39 -28.84
CA GLU A 207 -15.55 -3.65 -30.28
C GLU A 207 -14.25 -3.46 -31.07
N ASN A 208 -13.45 -2.43 -30.75
CA ASN A 208 -12.30 -2.05 -31.57
C ASN A 208 -10.99 -2.73 -31.17
N ILE A 209 -10.90 -3.24 -29.93
CA ILE A 209 -9.68 -3.85 -29.39
C ILE A 209 -9.93 -5.25 -28.84
N LEU A 210 -10.82 -5.39 -27.84
CA LEU A 210 -10.91 -6.66 -27.10
C LEU A 210 -11.44 -7.80 -27.97
N GLN A 211 -12.52 -7.57 -28.73
CA GLN A 211 -13.08 -8.58 -29.61
C GLN A 211 -12.13 -8.97 -30.76
N PRO A 212 -11.51 -8.04 -31.52
CA PRO A 212 -10.55 -8.39 -32.58
C PRO A 212 -9.30 -9.13 -32.11
N LEU A 213 -8.92 -8.95 -30.83
CA LEU A 213 -7.80 -9.67 -30.23
C LEU A 213 -8.22 -10.98 -29.54
N GLY A 214 -9.52 -11.28 -29.48
CA GLY A 214 -10.03 -12.46 -28.77
C GLY A 214 -9.93 -12.39 -27.25
N MET A 215 -9.78 -11.19 -26.67
CA MET A 215 -9.67 -10.94 -25.23
C MET A 215 -11.03 -11.05 -24.53
N ALA A 216 -11.57 -12.28 -24.50
CA ALA A 216 -12.93 -12.55 -24.05
C ALA A 216 -13.11 -12.37 -22.53
N ASN A 217 -12.05 -12.48 -21.73
CA ASN A 217 -12.07 -12.38 -20.26
C ASN A 217 -11.62 -11.00 -19.76
N SER A 218 -11.72 -9.99 -20.63
CA SER A 218 -11.32 -8.62 -20.34
C SER A 218 -12.50 -7.66 -20.49
N ALA A 219 -12.57 -6.65 -19.63
CA ALA A 219 -13.60 -5.61 -19.70
C ALA A 219 -13.22 -4.33 -18.94
N PHE A 220 -13.73 -3.20 -19.39
CA PHE A 220 -13.76 -1.94 -18.62
C PHE A 220 -15.04 -1.80 -17.76
N THR A 221 -16.01 -2.67 -17.99
CA THR A 221 -17.21 -2.83 -17.17
C THR A 221 -17.33 -4.32 -16.88
N PRO A 222 -16.94 -4.78 -15.69
CA PRO A 222 -16.83 -6.21 -15.41
C PRO A 222 -18.20 -6.88 -15.46
N ASP A 223 -18.25 -8.08 -16.04
CA ASP A 223 -19.42 -8.95 -16.02
C ASP A 223 -19.15 -10.21 -15.19
N ALA A 224 -20.14 -11.10 -15.07
CA ALA A 224 -20.03 -12.33 -14.27
C ALA A 224 -18.89 -13.28 -14.73
N ARG A 225 -18.37 -13.15 -15.96
CA ARG A 225 -17.26 -13.96 -16.46
C ARG A 225 -15.94 -13.44 -15.90
N VAL A 226 -15.76 -12.12 -15.92
CA VAL A 226 -14.61 -11.40 -15.35
C VAL A 226 -14.57 -11.57 -13.82
N ILE A 227 -15.71 -11.35 -13.16
CA ILE A 227 -15.81 -11.40 -11.69
C ILE A 227 -15.54 -12.82 -11.15
N ARG A 228 -15.93 -13.88 -11.87
CA ARG A 228 -15.74 -15.27 -11.42
C ARG A 228 -14.28 -15.61 -11.11
N ASN A 229 -13.35 -15.02 -11.85
CA ASN A 229 -11.92 -15.31 -11.73
C ASN A 229 -11.16 -14.14 -11.07
N LEU A 230 -11.86 -13.15 -10.51
CA LEU A 230 -11.26 -12.03 -9.80
C LEU A 230 -11.11 -12.41 -8.32
N PRO A 231 -9.87 -12.53 -7.78
CA PRO A 231 -9.67 -12.85 -6.37
C PRO A 231 -10.03 -11.68 -5.46
N GLU A 232 -10.24 -11.97 -4.18
CA GLU A 232 -10.29 -10.93 -3.15
C GLU A 232 -8.94 -10.20 -3.11
N ALA A 233 -9.00 -8.88 -3.03
CA ALA A 233 -7.86 -8.01 -3.22
C ALA A 233 -7.54 -7.31 -1.91
N TYR A 234 -6.26 -7.01 -1.66
CA TYR A 234 -5.85 -6.47 -0.37
C TYR A 234 -4.98 -5.23 -0.50
N MET A 235 -5.21 -4.30 0.41
CA MET A 235 -4.41 -3.12 0.60
C MET A 235 -3.52 -3.25 1.82
N TRP A 236 -2.45 -2.47 1.87
CA TRP A 236 -1.62 -2.31 3.06
C TRP A 236 -1.77 -0.93 3.65
N SER A 237 -1.68 -0.85 4.97
CA SER A 237 -1.42 0.42 5.63
C SER A 237 0.07 0.57 5.95
N TYR A 238 0.47 1.80 6.30
CA TYR A 238 1.81 2.09 6.84
C TYR A 238 2.14 1.27 8.11
N GLN A 239 1.12 0.75 8.81
CA GLN A 239 1.24 -0.13 9.98
C GLN A 239 1.51 -1.60 9.63
N GLY A 240 1.62 -1.95 8.36
CA GLY A 240 1.90 -3.34 7.95
C GLY A 240 0.68 -4.28 8.05
N ASP A 241 -0.48 -3.78 8.48
CA ASP A 241 -1.74 -4.52 8.43
C ASP A 241 -2.31 -4.52 7.00
N ARG A 242 -3.15 -5.53 6.75
CA ARG A 242 -3.78 -5.75 5.46
C ARG A 242 -5.28 -5.67 5.60
N THR A 243 -5.92 -4.89 4.73
CA THR A 243 -7.38 -4.76 4.68
C THR A 243 -7.89 -5.18 3.32
N VAL A 244 -9.13 -5.66 3.27
CA VAL A 244 -9.79 -5.92 1.98
C VAL A 244 -9.90 -4.61 1.21
N ALA A 245 -9.56 -4.65 -0.08
CA ALA A 245 -9.59 -3.49 -0.95
C ALA A 245 -11.03 -3.15 -1.37
N PRO A 246 -11.38 -1.86 -1.50
CA PRO A 246 -12.69 -1.46 -2.01
C PRO A 246 -12.80 -1.71 -3.52
N THR A 247 -14.04 -1.92 -3.99
CA THR A 247 -14.33 -2.39 -5.36
C THR A 247 -15.08 -1.39 -6.25
N PHE A 248 -15.05 -0.10 -5.93
CA PHE A 248 -15.74 0.94 -6.71
C PHE A 248 -15.06 1.25 -8.05
N GLU A 249 -15.85 1.77 -8.98
CA GLU A 249 -15.38 2.25 -10.28
C GLU A 249 -14.91 3.71 -10.27
N LEU A 250 -13.81 3.98 -10.95
CA LEU A 250 -13.25 5.32 -11.06
C LEU A 250 -14.00 6.11 -12.13
N GLY A 251 -14.31 7.38 -11.85
CA GLY A 251 -14.86 8.30 -12.87
C GLY A 251 -13.89 8.58 -14.03
N MET A 252 -12.62 8.23 -13.84
CA MET A 252 -11.54 8.23 -14.82
C MET A 252 -11.23 6.82 -15.36
N SER A 253 -12.26 5.99 -15.60
CA SER A 253 -12.15 4.62 -16.14
C SER A 253 -11.07 4.43 -17.23
N PRO A 254 -10.92 5.33 -18.24
CA PRO A 254 -9.88 5.21 -19.26
C PRO A 254 -8.44 5.15 -18.73
N ALA A 255 -8.19 5.66 -17.52
CA ALA A 255 -6.88 5.71 -16.91
C ALA A 255 -6.55 4.46 -16.08
N GLY A 256 -7.52 3.64 -15.64
CA GLY A 256 -7.22 2.61 -14.64
C GLY A 256 -8.24 1.49 -14.38
N SER A 257 -9.42 1.48 -15.00
CA SER A 257 -10.52 0.56 -14.62
C SER A 257 -10.61 -0.75 -15.43
N MET A 258 -9.59 -1.13 -16.21
CA MET A 258 -9.67 -2.39 -16.95
C MET A 258 -9.44 -3.60 -16.05
N TYR A 259 -10.20 -4.64 -16.32
CA TYR A 259 -10.05 -6.00 -15.81
C TYR A 259 -9.53 -6.88 -16.95
N SER A 260 -8.56 -7.75 -16.67
CA SER A 260 -8.03 -8.69 -17.66
C SER A 260 -7.52 -9.96 -16.99
N SER A 261 -7.69 -11.10 -17.67
CA SER A 261 -6.95 -12.33 -17.35
C SER A 261 -5.50 -12.24 -17.85
N MET A 262 -4.61 -13.07 -17.32
CA MET A 262 -3.24 -13.15 -17.83
C MET A 262 -3.20 -13.69 -19.26
N SER A 263 -4.06 -14.67 -19.58
CA SER A 263 -4.21 -15.21 -20.94
C SER A 263 -4.62 -14.14 -21.95
N ASP A 264 -5.51 -13.22 -21.57
CA ASP A 264 -5.90 -12.11 -22.45
C ASP A 264 -4.77 -11.08 -22.60
N LEU A 265 -4.02 -10.79 -21.53
CA LEU A 265 -2.82 -9.95 -21.63
C LEU A 265 -1.76 -10.55 -22.55
N ALA A 266 -1.67 -11.89 -22.62
CA ALA A 266 -0.77 -12.56 -23.56
C ALA A 266 -1.18 -12.32 -25.01
N LEU A 267 -2.48 -12.32 -25.34
CA LEU A 267 -2.98 -11.98 -26.69
C LEU A 267 -2.62 -10.53 -27.06
N PHE A 268 -2.75 -9.61 -26.11
CA PHE A 268 -2.34 -8.22 -26.30
C PHE A 268 -0.83 -8.10 -26.55
N MET A 269 0.00 -8.77 -25.74
CA MET A 269 1.46 -8.77 -25.93
C MET A 269 1.88 -9.42 -27.25
N ASP A 270 1.22 -10.52 -27.67
CA ASP A 270 1.45 -11.18 -28.95
C ASP A 270 1.22 -10.20 -30.12
N ALA A 271 0.13 -9.42 -30.07
CA ALA A 271 -0.15 -8.39 -31.06
C ALA A 271 0.93 -7.30 -31.11
N LEU A 272 1.46 -6.87 -29.95
CA LEU A 272 2.56 -5.91 -29.90
C LEU A 272 3.86 -6.51 -30.47
N ILE A 273 4.20 -7.74 -30.11
CA ILE A 273 5.37 -8.48 -30.61
C ILE A 273 5.30 -8.62 -32.14
N LYS A 274 4.11 -8.86 -32.69
CA LYS A 274 3.84 -8.98 -34.12
C LYS A 274 3.55 -7.63 -34.79
N ARG A 275 3.98 -6.51 -34.19
CA ARG A 275 3.89 -5.16 -34.76
C ARG A 275 2.46 -4.77 -35.17
N GLY A 276 1.50 -5.11 -34.32
CA GLY A 276 0.09 -4.79 -34.46
C GLY A 276 -0.75 -5.86 -35.17
N GLU A 277 -0.20 -7.02 -35.55
CA GLU A 277 -0.99 -8.12 -36.11
C GLU A 277 -1.68 -8.92 -35.00
N GLY A 278 -3.01 -8.96 -35.00
CA GLY A 278 -3.82 -9.82 -34.12
C GLY A 278 -4.37 -11.05 -34.84
N SER A 279 -5.03 -11.94 -34.10
CA SER A 279 -5.57 -13.21 -34.62
C SER A 279 -6.67 -13.01 -35.67
N ASP A 280 -7.59 -12.05 -35.43
CA ASP A 280 -8.77 -11.80 -36.27
C ASP A 280 -8.72 -10.44 -36.99
N GLY A 281 -7.56 -9.78 -36.98
CA GLY A 281 -7.37 -8.49 -37.63
C GLY A 281 -6.14 -7.75 -37.12
N ARG A 282 -5.72 -6.72 -37.86
CA ARG A 282 -4.64 -5.84 -37.44
C ARG A 282 -5.16 -4.87 -36.37
N LEU A 283 -4.54 -4.87 -35.19
CA LEU A 283 -4.78 -3.92 -34.10
C LEU A 283 -4.40 -2.49 -34.51
N LEU A 284 -3.19 -2.33 -35.06
CA LEU A 284 -2.63 -1.05 -35.49
C LEU A 284 -1.57 -1.26 -36.58
N GLY A 285 -1.34 -0.25 -37.43
CA GLY A 285 -0.22 -0.25 -38.37
C GLY A 285 1.13 -0.15 -37.67
N GLU A 286 2.15 -0.81 -38.24
CA GLU A 286 3.51 -0.84 -37.67
C GLU A 286 4.11 0.57 -37.49
N LYS A 287 3.90 1.48 -38.46
CA LYS A 287 4.37 2.88 -38.39
C LYS A 287 3.71 3.65 -37.25
N THR A 288 2.43 3.42 -37.03
CA THR A 288 1.64 4.07 -35.98
C THR A 288 2.12 3.56 -34.61
N LEU A 289 2.36 2.25 -34.50
CA LEU A 289 2.90 1.65 -33.28
C LEU A 289 4.32 2.15 -32.98
N GLU A 290 5.19 2.29 -33.99
CA GLU A 290 6.52 2.86 -33.81
C GLU A 290 6.47 4.34 -33.37
N THR A 291 5.45 5.10 -33.82
CA THR A 291 5.19 6.45 -33.31
C THR A 291 4.86 6.41 -31.82
N MET A 292 4.06 5.45 -31.38
CA MET A 292 3.75 5.27 -29.95
C MET A 292 4.96 4.86 -29.11
N TRP A 293 5.95 4.21 -29.71
CA TRP A 293 7.18 3.77 -29.05
C TRP A 293 8.35 4.76 -29.18
N THR A 294 8.13 5.90 -29.82
CA THR A 294 9.12 6.97 -29.95
C THR A 294 8.99 7.95 -28.78
N PRO A 295 10.09 8.35 -28.13
CA PRO A 295 10.07 9.39 -27.09
C PRO A 295 9.38 10.66 -27.57
N GLN A 296 8.36 11.12 -26.84
CA GLN A 296 7.62 12.34 -27.18
C GLN A 296 8.23 13.61 -26.56
N SER A 297 9.20 13.43 -25.66
CA SER A 297 9.92 14.52 -25.00
C SER A 297 11.39 14.15 -24.82
N THR A 298 12.26 15.15 -24.97
CA THR A 298 13.68 15.05 -24.59
C THR A 298 13.91 15.42 -23.11
N ILE A 299 12.87 15.94 -22.44
CA ILE A 299 12.90 16.33 -21.04
C ILE A 299 12.60 15.08 -20.21
N GLN A 300 13.60 14.62 -19.46
CA GLN A 300 13.44 13.46 -18.59
C GLN A 300 12.46 13.78 -17.45
N SER A 301 11.55 12.84 -17.16
CA SER A 301 10.70 12.90 -15.97
C SER A 301 11.53 12.78 -14.70
N GLY A 302 11.02 13.28 -13.56
CA GLY A 302 11.67 13.11 -12.25
C GLY A 302 11.86 11.65 -11.80
N ARG A 303 11.33 10.68 -12.56
CA ARG A 303 11.54 9.23 -12.36
C ARG A 303 12.53 8.61 -13.37
N ASN A 304 13.28 9.41 -14.14
CA ASN A 304 14.17 8.96 -15.24
C ASN A 304 13.47 8.07 -16.29
N ARG A 305 12.13 8.14 -16.41
CA ARG A 305 11.37 7.36 -17.39
C ARG A 305 11.00 8.24 -18.57
N SER A 306 11.36 7.79 -19.77
CA SER A 306 10.90 8.38 -21.03
C SER A 306 9.52 7.83 -21.38
N PHE A 307 8.66 8.63 -22.00
CA PHE A 307 7.34 8.23 -22.44
C PHE A 307 7.17 8.41 -23.94
N GLY A 308 6.55 7.41 -24.54
CA GLY A 308 5.97 7.49 -25.86
C GLY A 308 4.52 8.00 -25.79
N ILE A 309 3.67 7.52 -26.70
CA ILE A 309 2.21 7.67 -26.58
C ILE A 309 1.71 6.43 -25.85
N GLY A 310 1.25 6.60 -24.62
CA GLY A 310 0.76 5.52 -23.74
C GLY A 310 1.84 4.64 -23.11
N PHE A 311 2.95 4.37 -23.81
CA PHE A 311 4.01 3.47 -23.32
C PHE A 311 5.09 4.18 -22.50
N GLY A 312 5.49 3.57 -21.39
CA GLY A 312 6.79 3.83 -20.79
C GLY A 312 7.89 3.21 -21.65
N LEU A 313 8.96 3.96 -21.87
CA LEU A 313 10.10 3.56 -22.70
C LEU A 313 11.33 3.35 -21.83
N GLY A 314 12.07 2.28 -22.09
CA GLY A 314 13.30 1.97 -21.40
C GLY A 314 14.13 0.93 -22.14
N GLU A 315 14.99 0.25 -21.38
CA GLU A 315 15.78 -0.88 -21.83
C GLU A 315 15.87 -1.95 -20.74
N LEU A 316 16.09 -3.20 -21.15
CA LEU A 316 16.48 -4.30 -20.28
C LEU A 316 17.79 -4.88 -20.81
N ASP A 317 18.89 -4.65 -20.09
CA ASP A 317 20.24 -5.12 -20.46
C ASP A 317 20.65 -4.73 -21.90
N GLY A 318 20.29 -3.51 -22.32
CA GLY A 318 20.56 -2.96 -23.66
C GLY A 318 19.49 -3.29 -24.73
N GLU A 319 18.50 -4.11 -24.41
CA GLU A 319 17.38 -4.40 -25.31
C GLU A 319 16.26 -3.37 -25.10
N ARG A 320 15.79 -2.74 -26.18
CA ARG A 320 14.68 -1.78 -26.13
C ARG A 320 13.46 -2.40 -25.45
N SER A 321 12.85 -1.68 -24.51
CA SER A 321 11.63 -2.10 -23.82
C SER A 321 10.50 -1.07 -23.97
N VAL A 322 9.29 -1.59 -24.11
CA VAL A 322 8.03 -0.82 -24.04
C VAL A 322 7.15 -1.48 -23.00
N GLU A 323 6.61 -0.68 -22.09
CA GLU A 323 6.03 -1.21 -20.86
C GLU A 323 4.99 -0.29 -20.24
N HIS A 324 4.15 -0.86 -19.38
CA HIS A 324 3.33 -0.09 -18.46
C HIS A 324 3.11 -0.89 -17.17
N GLY A 325 3.21 -0.21 -16.03
CA GLY A 325 2.87 -0.76 -14.72
C GLY A 325 1.48 -0.29 -14.30
N GLY A 326 0.74 -1.13 -13.60
CA GLY A 326 -0.58 -0.83 -13.05
C GLY A 326 -0.57 -0.94 -11.53
N ALA A 327 -1.24 0.00 -10.89
CA ALA A 327 -1.65 -0.08 -9.50
C ALA A 327 -3.07 0.45 -9.40
N ILE A 328 -3.92 -0.24 -8.65
CA ILE A 328 -5.27 0.16 -8.26
C ILE A 328 -5.59 -0.57 -6.96
N TYR A 329 -6.64 -0.16 -6.25
CA TYR A 329 -7.10 -0.78 -5.02
C TYR A 329 -7.02 -2.31 -5.04
N GLY A 330 -6.07 -2.83 -4.26
CA GLY A 330 -5.82 -4.25 -4.08
C GLY A 330 -5.07 -4.97 -5.20
N PHE A 331 -4.54 -4.28 -6.20
CA PHE A 331 -3.88 -4.94 -7.34
C PHE A 331 -2.65 -4.19 -7.83
N ALA A 332 -1.63 -4.96 -8.20
CA ALA A 332 -0.47 -4.49 -8.93
C ALA A 332 -0.24 -5.35 -10.18
N THR A 333 0.15 -4.72 -11.29
CA THR A 333 0.42 -5.38 -12.56
C THR A 333 1.64 -4.77 -13.23
N GLN A 334 2.40 -5.58 -13.95
CA GLN A 334 3.45 -5.12 -14.85
C GLN A 334 3.27 -5.81 -16.19
N LEU A 335 3.33 -5.04 -17.27
CA LEU A 335 3.40 -5.54 -18.64
C LEU A 335 4.64 -4.95 -19.32
N LYS A 336 5.50 -5.81 -19.88
CA LYS A 336 6.71 -5.40 -20.59
C LYS A 336 6.92 -6.23 -21.86
N VAL A 337 7.22 -5.57 -22.97
CA VAL A 337 7.56 -6.18 -24.24
C VAL A 337 8.95 -5.69 -24.68
N LEU A 338 9.78 -6.61 -25.17
CA LEU A 338 11.02 -6.32 -25.88
C LEU A 338 10.76 -6.53 -27.38
N PRO A 339 10.31 -5.50 -28.10
CA PRO A 339 9.72 -5.66 -29.44
C PRO A 339 10.73 -6.13 -30.50
N ASP A 340 12.02 -5.87 -30.29
CA ASP A 340 13.08 -6.26 -31.23
C ASP A 340 13.51 -7.73 -31.01
N ARG A 341 13.38 -8.20 -29.76
CA ARG A 341 13.61 -9.60 -29.35
C ARG A 341 12.36 -10.48 -29.47
N LYS A 342 11.20 -9.86 -29.75
CA LYS A 342 9.90 -10.50 -29.91
C LYS A 342 9.51 -11.36 -28.70
N VAL A 343 9.69 -10.78 -27.50
CA VAL A 343 9.33 -11.42 -26.23
C VAL A 343 8.57 -10.44 -25.34
N GLY A 344 7.71 -10.97 -24.48
CA GLY A 344 6.92 -10.18 -23.54
C GLY A 344 6.61 -10.95 -22.26
N VAL A 345 6.34 -10.19 -21.20
CA VAL A 345 5.96 -10.69 -19.88
C VAL A 345 4.84 -9.85 -19.30
N ALA A 346 3.88 -10.50 -18.65
CA ALA A 346 2.97 -9.86 -17.72
C ALA A 346 3.02 -10.57 -16.37
N VAL A 347 3.04 -9.78 -15.29
CA VAL A 347 2.99 -10.26 -13.89
C VAL A 347 1.93 -9.47 -13.15
N ALA A 348 1.08 -10.13 -12.36
CA ALA A 348 0.06 -9.49 -11.56
C ALA A 348 -0.08 -10.14 -10.18
N THR A 349 -0.52 -9.37 -9.20
CA THR A 349 -0.80 -9.82 -7.83
C THR A 349 -2.02 -9.09 -7.26
N ASN A 350 -2.74 -9.73 -6.35
CA ASN A 350 -3.90 -9.19 -5.62
C ASN A 350 -3.47 -8.37 -4.38
N LEU A 351 -2.41 -7.60 -4.56
CA LEU A 351 -1.87 -6.70 -3.57
C LEU A 351 -1.50 -5.37 -4.22
N ASP A 352 -2.04 -4.26 -3.71
CA ASP A 352 -1.59 -2.96 -4.16
C ASP A 352 -0.13 -2.69 -3.74
N MET A 353 0.49 -1.69 -4.36
CA MET A 353 1.86 -1.26 -4.02
C MET A 353 2.94 -2.36 -4.12
N ALA A 354 2.67 -3.51 -4.75
CA ALA A 354 3.62 -4.60 -4.96
C ALA A 354 4.43 -4.48 -6.27
N ASN A 355 4.43 -3.31 -6.91
CA ASN A 355 5.03 -3.09 -8.22
C ASN A 355 6.55 -3.34 -8.24
N GLY A 356 7.27 -3.10 -7.13
CA GLY A 356 8.70 -3.37 -7.06
C GLY A 356 9.03 -4.85 -7.18
N ALA A 357 8.30 -5.69 -6.43
CA ALA A 357 8.46 -7.13 -6.44
C ALA A 357 8.13 -7.74 -7.81
N ILE A 358 6.95 -7.41 -8.36
CA ILE A 358 6.53 -7.97 -9.65
C ILE A 358 7.41 -7.48 -10.82
N ASN A 359 7.93 -6.25 -10.77
CA ASN A 359 8.86 -5.75 -11.80
C ASN A 359 10.17 -6.52 -11.77
N ARG A 360 10.71 -6.80 -10.58
CA ARG A 360 11.95 -7.58 -10.42
C ARG A 360 11.77 -9.01 -10.95
N ILE A 361 10.63 -9.64 -10.68
CA ILE A 361 10.27 -10.96 -11.22
C ILE A 361 10.13 -10.90 -12.74
N ALA A 362 9.42 -9.92 -13.28
CA ALA A 362 9.21 -9.73 -14.72
C ALA A 362 10.54 -9.59 -15.48
N ASP A 363 11.44 -8.73 -14.98
CA ASP A 363 12.75 -8.50 -15.58
C ASP A 363 13.61 -9.77 -15.55
N HIS A 364 13.60 -10.51 -14.44
CA HIS A 364 14.35 -11.76 -14.37
C HIS A 364 13.79 -12.83 -15.31
N ALA A 365 12.47 -12.99 -15.40
CA ALA A 365 11.82 -13.93 -16.31
C ALA A 365 12.15 -13.64 -17.78
N LEU A 366 12.17 -12.37 -18.18
CA LEU A 366 12.63 -11.97 -19.50
C LEU A 366 14.10 -12.30 -19.74
N ARG A 367 14.99 -12.07 -18.76
CA ARG A 367 16.40 -12.43 -18.91
C ARG A 367 16.62 -13.94 -19.07
N VAL A 368 15.84 -14.78 -18.37
CA VAL A 368 15.85 -16.23 -18.57
C VAL A 368 15.46 -16.58 -20.00
N LEU A 369 14.41 -15.95 -20.54
CA LEU A 369 13.97 -16.18 -21.91
C LEU A 369 14.99 -15.68 -22.95
N LEU A 370 15.63 -14.53 -22.72
CA LEU A 370 16.71 -14.02 -23.58
C LEU A 370 17.92 -14.94 -23.57
N ALA A 371 18.33 -15.44 -22.38
CA ALA A 371 19.41 -16.41 -22.28
C ALA A 371 19.10 -17.69 -23.06
N GLN A 372 17.86 -18.17 -23.00
CA GLN A 372 17.42 -19.31 -23.81
C GLN A 372 17.49 -19.03 -25.32
N GLN A 373 16.99 -17.88 -25.78
CA GLN A 373 17.09 -17.48 -27.19
C GLN A 373 18.55 -17.40 -27.66
N ASP A 374 19.44 -16.93 -26.80
CA ASP A 374 20.88 -16.80 -27.07
C ASP A 374 21.65 -18.12 -26.87
N SER A 375 21.00 -19.20 -26.45
CA SER A 375 21.65 -20.47 -26.07
C SER A 375 22.72 -20.31 -24.98
N LYS A 376 22.46 -19.43 -24.01
CA LYS A 376 23.30 -19.16 -22.83
C LYS A 376 22.66 -19.75 -21.57
N ALA A 377 23.48 -19.92 -20.52
CA ALA A 377 22.96 -20.25 -19.20
C ALA A 377 22.06 -19.11 -18.68
N PRO A 378 20.94 -19.42 -18.00
CA PRO A 378 20.11 -18.38 -17.39
C PRO A 378 20.92 -17.61 -16.34
N PRO A 379 20.68 -16.30 -16.17
CA PRO A 379 21.35 -15.54 -15.13
C PRO A 379 20.92 -16.05 -13.75
N ALA A 380 21.81 -15.95 -12.77
CA ALA A 380 21.45 -16.23 -11.39
C ALA A 380 20.47 -15.17 -10.84
N TYR A 381 19.56 -15.59 -9.97
CA TYR A 381 18.75 -14.71 -9.14
C TYR A 381 19.17 -14.85 -7.68
N LYS A 382 19.33 -13.73 -6.99
CA LYS A 382 19.70 -13.71 -5.58
C LYS A 382 18.51 -13.30 -4.72
N ILE A 383 18.05 -14.23 -3.90
CA ILE A 383 16.98 -14.00 -2.94
C ILE A 383 17.59 -13.33 -1.70
N SER A 384 16.96 -12.25 -1.24
CA SER A 384 17.48 -11.48 -0.11
C SER A 384 17.02 -12.01 1.24
N ALA A 385 17.87 -11.84 2.26
CA ALA A 385 17.58 -12.18 3.64
C ALA A 385 17.25 -10.93 4.48
N PRO A 386 16.59 -11.05 5.64
CA PRO A 386 16.50 -9.95 6.59
C PRO A 386 17.90 -9.51 7.02
N VAL A 387 18.10 -8.20 7.24
CA VAL A 387 19.35 -7.66 7.77
C VAL A 387 19.60 -8.22 9.17
N SER A 388 20.84 -8.65 9.46
CA SER A 388 21.20 -9.19 10.77
C SER A 388 20.87 -8.22 11.92
N ALA A 389 20.54 -8.73 13.12
CA ALA A 389 20.17 -7.88 14.26
C ALA A 389 21.29 -6.90 14.65
N THR A 390 22.56 -7.31 14.55
CA THR A 390 23.73 -6.46 14.82
C THR A 390 23.83 -5.34 13.79
N THR A 391 23.78 -5.67 12.50
CA THR A 391 23.84 -4.67 11.42
C THR A 391 22.66 -3.71 11.47
N ALA A 392 21.45 -4.22 11.75
CA ALA A 392 20.26 -3.39 11.91
C ALA A 392 20.37 -2.44 13.11
N GLN A 393 21.05 -2.84 14.19
CA GLN A 393 21.35 -1.96 15.33
C GLN A 393 22.32 -0.84 14.94
N GLU A 394 23.38 -1.17 14.19
CA GLU A 394 24.40 -0.22 13.73
C GLU A 394 23.85 0.80 12.71
N MET A 395 22.89 0.38 11.89
CA MET A 395 22.27 1.20 10.86
C MET A 395 21.09 2.03 11.34
N ALA A 396 20.44 1.67 12.45
CA ALA A 396 19.29 2.40 12.94
C ALA A 396 19.69 3.80 13.39
N GLY A 397 18.99 4.83 12.88
CA GLY A 397 19.30 6.21 13.21
C GLY A 397 18.95 7.19 12.10
N PHE A 398 19.49 8.40 12.22
CA PHE A 398 19.23 9.52 11.33
C PHE A 398 20.48 9.87 10.55
N TYR A 399 20.29 10.24 9.28
CA TYR A 399 21.36 10.56 8.34
C TYR A 399 21.03 11.84 7.59
N LYS A 400 22.02 12.67 7.24
CA LYS A 400 21.80 13.92 6.51
C LYS A 400 22.67 14.08 5.27
N HIS A 401 22.13 14.77 4.27
CA HIS A 401 22.85 15.32 3.14
C HIS A 401 22.31 16.73 2.84
N GLY A 402 23.10 17.77 3.13
CA GLY A 402 22.60 19.15 3.07
C GLY A 402 21.38 19.34 3.98
N ASP A 403 20.24 19.74 3.39
CA ASP A 403 18.95 19.93 4.09
C ASP A 403 18.04 18.68 4.06
N GLU A 404 18.51 17.59 3.45
CA GLU A 404 17.78 16.32 3.40
C GLU A 404 18.15 15.44 4.60
N THR A 405 17.16 14.73 5.12
CA THR A 405 17.32 13.82 6.24
C THR A 405 16.66 12.50 5.90
N ILE A 406 17.36 11.40 6.13
CA ILE A 406 16.86 10.05 6.01
C ILE A 406 16.84 9.43 7.40
N GLU A 407 15.81 8.64 7.66
CA GLU A 407 15.69 7.83 8.86
C GLU A 407 15.79 6.36 8.46
N ILE A 408 16.58 5.60 9.20
CA ILE A 408 16.57 4.15 9.16
C ILE A 408 15.93 3.66 10.45
N SER A 409 14.78 3.03 10.34
CA SER A 409 13.94 2.62 11.47
C SER A 409 13.76 1.11 11.51
N ARG A 410 13.71 0.55 12.71
CA ARG A 410 13.34 -0.86 12.94
C ARG A 410 11.83 -0.92 13.19
N ARG A 411 11.10 -1.67 12.37
CA ARG A 411 9.64 -1.84 12.47
C ARG A 411 9.28 -3.26 12.09
N PHE A 412 8.35 -3.89 12.81
CA PHE A 412 7.87 -5.25 12.50
C PHE A 412 8.99 -6.28 12.33
N GLY A 413 10.06 -6.19 13.14
CA GLY A 413 11.25 -7.05 13.02
C GLY A 413 12.10 -6.86 11.75
N ASN A 414 11.83 -5.82 10.96
CA ASN A 414 12.53 -5.47 9.73
C ASN A 414 13.19 -4.09 9.83
N LEU A 415 14.15 -3.84 8.95
CA LEU A 415 14.82 -2.54 8.82
C LEU A 415 14.23 -1.79 7.62
N TYR A 416 13.85 -0.53 7.81
CA TYR A 416 13.28 0.33 6.77
C TYR A 416 14.12 1.57 6.58
N VAL A 417 14.29 1.99 5.33
CA VAL A 417 14.78 3.33 4.98
C VAL A 417 13.60 4.21 4.61
N GLU A 418 13.43 5.33 5.30
CA GLU A 418 12.35 6.28 5.09
C GLU A 418 12.73 7.35 4.05
N ARG A 419 11.72 7.91 3.38
CA ARG A 419 11.82 9.05 2.43
C ARG A 419 12.60 8.79 1.14
N VAL A 420 13.11 7.59 0.89
CA VAL A 420 13.74 7.26 -0.40
C VAL A 420 12.65 7.20 -1.47
N ARG A 421 12.68 8.17 -2.40
CA ARG A 421 11.60 8.39 -3.41
C ARG A 421 10.24 8.74 -2.81
N GLY A 422 10.24 9.27 -1.58
CA GLY A 422 9.03 9.51 -0.81
C GLY A 422 8.39 8.22 -0.27
N LEU A 423 9.13 7.12 -0.18
CA LEU A 423 8.62 5.83 0.32
C LEU A 423 9.32 5.43 1.61
N SER A 424 8.66 4.56 2.36
CA SER A 424 9.33 3.70 3.33
C SER A 424 9.60 2.34 2.69
N LEU A 425 10.86 1.93 2.63
CA LEU A 425 11.29 0.76 1.88
C LEU A 425 12.12 -0.17 2.75
N ARG A 426 11.79 -1.47 2.71
CA ARG A 426 12.54 -2.48 3.47
C ARG A 426 13.96 -2.66 2.93
N LEU A 427 14.92 -2.58 3.85
CA LEU A 427 16.31 -2.95 3.62
C LEU A 427 16.50 -4.44 3.87
N ARG A 428 17.28 -5.09 3.00
CA ARG A 428 17.56 -6.52 3.04
C ARG A 428 19.00 -6.80 2.64
N GLU A 429 19.46 -8.00 2.91
CA GLU A 429 20.83 -8.43 2.68
C GLU A 429 20.90 -9.39 1.48
N ILE A 430 21.80 -9.13 0.54
CA ILE A 430 22.15 -10.03 -0.55
C ILE A 430 23.67 -10.20 -0.53
N ASP A 431 24.12 -11.43 -0.26
CA ASP A 431 25.51 -11.72 0.08
C ASP A 431 25.97 -10.79 1.22
N ASP A 432 27.07 -10.04 1.08
CA ASP A 432 27.56 -9.09 2.09
C ASP A 432 27.10 -7.63 1.83
N ARG A 433 26.02 -7.42 1.06
CA ARG A 433 25.53 -6.08 0.67
C ARG A 433 24.11 -5.84 1.17
N ILE A 434 23.86 -4.62 1.66
CA ILE A 434 22.51 -4.14 1.92
C ILE A 434 21.91 -3.60 0.62
N VAL A 435 20.68 -3.98 0.35
CA VAL A 435 19.90 -3.52 -0.81
C VAL A 435 18.53 -3.04 -0.34
N ILE A 436 17.90 -2.21 -1.16
CA ILE A 436 16.46 -1.98 -1.04
C ILE A 436 15.77 -3.15 -1.72
N ASP A 437 14.99 -3.92 -0.96
CA ASP A 437 14.23 -5.03 -1.51
C ASP A 437 12.89 -5.20 -0.76
N ASP A 438 11.89 -4.50 -1.29
CA ASP A 438 10.57 -4.31 -0.73
C ASP A 438 9.48 -4.72 -1.74
N GLN A 439 8.22 -4.77 -1.31
CA GLN A 439 7.09 -4.94 -2.24
C GLN A 439 7.01 -3.78 -3.23
N MET A 440 7.35 -2.56 -2.80
CA MET A 440 7.19 -1.33 -3.58
C MET A 440 8.38 -1.03 -4.50
N ALA A 441 9.59 -1.44 -4.13
CA ALA A 441 10.79 -1.15 -4.91
C ALA A 441 11.92 -2.16 -4.68
N TYR A 442 12.77 -2.29 -5.71
CA TYR A 442 14.06 -2.95 -5.64
C TYR A 442 15.15 -1.98 -6.11
N SER A 443 16.29 -1.93 -5.41
CA SER A 443 17.46 -1.18 -5.84
C SER A 443 18.74 -1.70 -5.18
N GLU A 444 19.78 -1.91 -5.99
CA GLU A 444 21.14 -2.20 -5.53
C GLU A 444 21.99 -0.93 -5.31
N GLU A 445 21.41 0.27 -5.53
CA GLU A 445 22.11 1.55 -5.35
C GLU A 445 22.03 2.06 -3.89
N PHE A 446 21.81 1.15 -2.94
CA PHE A 446 21.88 1.41 -1.52
C PHE A 446 23.18 0.81 -0.98
N GLU A 447 23.94 1.57 -0.21
CA GLU A 447 25.16 1.08 0.42
C GLU A 447 25.21 1.56 1.87
N PHE A 448 25.71 0.71 2.76
CA PHE A 448 26.08 1.10 4.12
C PHE A 448 27.56 0.78 4.32
N ARG A 449 28.36 1.80 4.62
CA ARG A 449 29.80 1.65 4.75
C ARG A 449 30.37 2.71 5.68
N ASP A 450 31.25 2.28 6.60
CA ASP A 450 31.95 3.17 7.53
C ASP A 450 31.00 4.10 8.32
N GLY A 451 29.78 3.64 8.61
CA GLY A 451 28.73 4.40 9.30
C GLY A 451 27.94 5.37 8.42
N ASN A 452 28.31 5.56 7.16
CA ASN A 452 27.56 6.37 6.19
C ASN A 452 26.60 5.50 5.37
N ILE A 453 25.57 6.13 4.81
CA ILE A 453 24.70 5.49 3.82
C ILE A 453 24.81 6.21 2.48
N THR A 454 24.82 5.47 1.39
CA THR A 454 24.72 6.01 0.03
C THR A 454 23.44 5.55 -0.61
N VAL A 455 22.68 6.48 -1.17
CA VAL A 455 21.44 6.20 -1.90
C VAL A 455 21.55 6.85 -3.27
N ARG A 456 21.62 6.05 -4.34
CA ARG A 456 21.70 6.51 -5.74
C ARG A 456 22.87 7.47 -6.00
N GLY A 457 24.01 7.22 -5.34
CA GLY A 457 25.22 8.02 -5.44
C GLY A 457 25.26 9.26 -4.54
N THR A 458 24.20 9.54 -3.78
CA THR A 458 24.21 10.59 -2.74
C THR A 458 24.56 9.97 -1.41
N GLU A 459 25.68 10.41 -0.82
CA GLU A 459 26.13 9.99 0.51
C GLU A 459 25.47 10.84 1.61
N TYR A 460 25.04 10.18 2.69
CA TYR A 460 24.47 10.79 3.88
C TYR A 460 25.28 10.40 5.11
N GLU A 461 25.62 11.40 5.92
CA GLU A 461 26.38 11.24 7.15
C GLU A 461 25.45 10.99 8.35
N PRO A 462 25.82 10.12 9.30
CA PRO A 462 25.03 9.90 10.49
C PRO A 462 24.94 11.16 11.36
N ILE A 463 23.78 11.40 11.95
CA ILE A 463 23.54 12.48 12.91
C ILE A 463 22.94 11.94 14.20
N ALA A 464 23.23 12.64 15.29
CA ALA A 464 22.66 12.29 16.58
C ALA A 464 21.13 12.40 16.57
N ASN A 465 20.45 11.40 17.13
CA ASN A 465 19.04 11.49 17.47
C ASN A 465 18.86 12.47 18.64
N VAL A 466 18.73 13.75 18.32
CA VAL A 466 18.47 14.81 19.30
C VAL A 466 16.97 15.04 19.45
N MET A 467 16.54 15.34 20.66
CA MET A 467 15.14 15.70 20.95
C MET A 467 14.70 16.84 20.00
N PRO A 468 13.61 16.65 19.23
CA PRO A 468 13.13 17.66 18.30
C PRO A 468 12.69 18.95 19.00
N ALA A 469 12.71 20.07 18.26
CA ALA A 469 12.17 21.33 18.73
C ALA A 469 10.63 21.22 18.93
N THR A 470 10.08 22.08 19.78
CA THR A 470 8.62 22.19 19.95
C THR A 470 7.95 22.58 18.64
N LEU A 471 6.80 21.96 18.37
CA LEU A 471 5.99 22.20 17.19
C LEU A 471 5.68 23.69 17.00
N ASN A 472 5.75 24.18 15.77
CA ASN A 472 5.25 25.51 15.43
C ASN A 472 3.75 25.60 15.75
N PRO A 473 3.31 26.50 16.64
CA PRO A 473 1.90 26.60 17.01
C PRO A 473 0.96 26.83 15.82
N ALA A 474 1.43 27.49 14.76
CA ALA A 474 0.65 27.71 13.53
C ALA A 474 0.32 26.40 12.78
N TRP A 475 1.12 25.35 12.97
CA TRP A 475 0.95 24.05 12.33
C TRP A 475 0.19 23.04 13.18
N SER A 476 0.07 23.27 14.49
CA SER A 476 -0.65 22.38 15.42
C SER A 476 -2.06 22.04 14.93
N ALA A 477 -2.81 23.06 14.50
CA ALA A 477 -4.16 22.91 13.97
C ALA A 477 -4.23 22.25 12.59
N LEU A 478 -3.09 22.02 11.92
CA LEU A 478 -3.02 21.36 10.61
C LEU A 478 -2.69 19.87 10.75
N LEU A 479 -2.06 19.46 11.84
CA LEU A 479 -1.73 18.05 12.07
C LEU A 479 -3.00 17.21 12.22
N GLY A 480 -2.93 15.97 11.73
CA GLY A 480 -4.01 15.00 11.87
C GLY A 480 -4.28 14.23 10.59
N GLU A 481 -5.43 13.57 10.59
CA GLU A 481 -5.87 12.67 9.52
C GLU A 481 -7.02 13.31 8.74
N TYR A 482 -7.01 13.12 7.42
CA TYR A 482 -7.96 13.71 6.49
C TYR A 482 -8.39 12.68 5.44
N GLY A 483 -9.60 12.85 4.91
CA GLY A 483 -10.12 12.08 3.80
C GLY A 483 -10.69 10.72 4.17
N PHE A 484 -10.52 9.78 3.26
CA PHE A 484 -11.31 8.55 3.17
C PHE A 484 -10.72 7.42 4.03
N ASP A 485 -11.56 6.52 4.54
CA ASP A 485 -11.12 5.37 5.35
C ASP A 485 -10.16 4.45 4.57
N HIS A 486 -10.39 4.31 3.26
CA HIS A 486 -9.58 3.54 2.33
C HIS A 486 -8.53 4.39 1.58
N ASN A 487 -8.22 5.61 2.03
CA ASN A 487 -7.05 6.38 1.58
C ASN A 487 -6.82 7.60 2.49
N VAL A 488 -6.30 7.35 3.70
CA VAL A 488 -6.11 8.41 4.69
C VAL A 488 -4.92 9.30 4.31
N LEU A 489 -5.15 10.61 4.26
CA LEU A 489 -4.10 11.62 4.18
C LEU A 489 -3.65 11.98 5.61
N TYR A 490 -2.40 11.69 5.94
CA TYR A 490 -1.81 12.11 7.21
C TYR A 490 -0.98 13.37 7.03
N ILE A 491 -1.25 14.38 7.84
CA ILE A 491 -0.44 15.59 7.97
C ILE A 491 0.31 15.51 9.29
N SER A 492 1.64 15.43 9.20
CA SER A 492 2.55 15.34 10.33
C SER A 492 3.63 16.41 10.23
N GLU A 493 4.22 16.81 11.35
CA GLU A 493 5.46 17.58 11.35
C GLU A 493 6.64 16.61 11.47
N LYS A 494 7.59 16.69 10.53
CA LYS A 494 8.84 15.92 10.55
C LYS A 494 10.01 16.83 10.19
N PHE A 495 11.05 16.84 11.00
CA PHE A 495 12.29 17.60 10.76
C PHE A 495 12.05 19.10 10.47
N GLY A 496 11.12 19.73 11.19
CA GLY A 496 10.81 21.15 11.04
C GLY A 496 10.03 21.49 9.78
N LYS A 497 9.39 20.51 9.13
CA LYS A 497 8.51 20.71 7.96
C LYS A 497 7.22 19.91 8.12
N LEU A 498 6.11 20.44 7.64
CA LEU A 498 4.92 19.62 7.43
C LEU A 498 5.17 18.58 6.35
N HIS A 499 4.61 17.41 6.54
CA HIS A 499 4.69 16.30 5.61
C HIS A 499 3.28 15.76 5.35
N ALA A 500 3.02 15.41 4.09
CA ALA A 500 1.85 14.67 3.66
C ALA A 500 2.24 13.22 3.41
N LEU A 501 1.61 12.27 4.11
CA LEU A 501 1.58 10.86 3.73
C LEU A 501 0.25 10.61 3.01
N ILE A 502 0.32 10.31 1.72
CA ILE A 502 -0.82 10.15 0.80
C ILE A 502 -0.66 8.86 0.00
N GLU A 503 -1.77 8.25 -0.45
CA GLU A 503 -1.74 6.96 -1.16
C GLU A 503 -0.90 5.91 -0.40
N TRP A 504 -1.10 5.81 0.92
CA TRP A 504 -0.60 4.79 1.86
C TRP A 504 0.90 4.74 2.17
N GLY A 505 1.73 5.07 1.19
CA GLY A 505 3.18 4.97 1.33
C GLY A 505 3.93 6.22 0.87
N MET A 506 3.26 7.18 0.23
CA MET A 506 3.93 8.33 -0.39
C MET A 506 4.03 9.49 0.61
N GLN A 507 5.20 9.66 1.20
CA GLN A 507 5.50 10.72 2.14
C GLN A 507 6.30 11.86 1.47
N TYR A 508 5.76 13.07 1.55
CA TYR A 508 6.36 14.27 0.93
C TYR A 508 6.54 15.40 1.93
N PRO A 509 7.73 16.04 1.98
CA PRO A 509 7.89 17.32 2.68
C PRO A 509 7.13 18.41 1.92
N LEU A 510 6.26 19.13 2.61
CA LEU A 510 5.50 20.24 2.06
C LEU A 510 6.30 21.54 2.15
N ILE A 511 6.15 22.37 1.12
CA ILE A 511 6.72 23.72 1.03
C ILE A 511 5.62 24.70 1.45
N ASP A 512 5.84 25.45 2.53
CA ASP A 512 4.91 26.47 3.02
C ASP A 512 4.87 27.67 2.06
N LEU A 513 3.69 27.97 1.50
CA LEU A 513 3.45 29.11 0.63
C LEU A 513 2.79 30.29 1.37
N GLY A 514 2.50 30.15 2.66
CA GLY A 514 1.73 31.09 3.46
C GLY A 514 0.21 30.90 3.34
N GLU A 515 -0.53 31.55 4.24
CA GLU A 515 -2.01 31.59 4.23
C GLU A 515 -2.70 30.21 4.23
N GLY A 516 -2.07 29.20 4.84
CA GLY A 516 -2.62 27.83 4.89
C GLY A 516 -2.46 27.04 3.57
N LYS A 517 -1.65 27.56 2.64
CA LYS A 517 -1.33 26.90 1.36
C LYS A 517 0.04 26.26 1.43
N PHE A 518 0.12 25.05 0.92
CA PHE A 518 1.36 24.29 0.85
C PHE A 518 1.52 23.67 -0.54
N GLN A 519 2.75 23.41 -0.91
CA GLN A 519 3.10 22.80 -2.19
C GLN A 519 3.82 21.48 -1.96
N PHE A 520 3.48 20.47 -2.75
CA PHE A 520 4.27 19.26 -2.88
C PHE A 520 5.62 19.58 -3.54
N PRO A 521 6.68 18.80 -3.27
CA PRO A 521 8.00 19.05 -3.85
C PRO A 521 7.97 18.90 -5.38
N PRO A 522 8.99 19.36 -6.12
CA PRO A 522 9.03 19.27 -7.59
C PRO A 522 9.24 17.85 -8.14
N TYR A 523 9.04 16.81 -7.31
CA TYR A 523 9.19 15.40 -7.62
C TYR A 523 8.05 14.59 -6.99
N GLY A 524 7.97 13.29 -7.31
CA GLY A 524 6.96 12.40 -6.75
C GLY A 524 5.71 12.28 -7.61
N LEU A 525 4.58 11.92 -7.00
CA LEU A 525 3.29 11.76 -7.67
C LEU A 525 2.62 13.10 -7.99
N TYR A 526 2.75 14.08 -7.09
CA TYR A 526 2.04 15.37 -7.14
C TYR A 526 3.00 16.56 -7.35
N PRO A 527 3.94 16.52 -8.32
CA PRO A 527 5.04 17.47 -8.35
C PRO A 527 4.54 18.91 -8.57
N ASN A 528 4.85 19.81 -7.63
CA ASN A 528 4.41 21.22 -7.59
C ASN A 528 2.89 21.46 -7.46
N GLU A 529 2.09 20.41 -7.25
CA GLU A 529 0.66 20.56 -6.94
C GLU A 529 0.48 21.14 -5.52
N GLN A 530 -0.66 21.79 -5.26
CA GLN A 530 -0.91 22.51 -4.01
C GLN A 530 -2.00 21.85 -3.17
N ILE A 531 -1.77 21.87 -1.86
CA ILE A 531 -2.76 21.52 -0.84
C ILE A 531 -3.12 22.77 -0.02
N VAL A 532 -4.41 22.98 0.21
CA VAL A 532 -4.94 24.12 0.95
C VAL A 532 -5.72 23.61 2.16
N PHE A 533 -5.41 24.15 3.34
CA PHE A 533 -6.19 23.84 4.55
C PHE A 533 -7.30 24.86 4.75
N GLU A 534 -8.52 24.36 4.77
CA GLU A 534 -9.75 25.14 4.88
C GLU A 534 -10.25 25.13 6.33
N ARG A 535 -11.00 26.16 6.71
CA ARG A 535 -11.53 26.33 8.05
C ARG A 535 -13.04 26.52 8.01
N ASP A 536 -13.71 25.96 9.01
CA ASP A 536 -15.14 26.18 9.24
C ASP A 536 -15.45 27.60 9.74
N ASP A 537 -16.74 27.90 9.91
CA ASP A 537 -17.22 29.18 10.44
C ASP A 537 -16.70 29.51 11.86
N ALA A 538 -16.24 28.49 12.61
CA ALA A 538 -15.64 28.64 13.93
C ALA A 538 -14.11 28.82 13.88
N GLY A 539 -13.50 28.79 12.69
CA GLY A 539 -12.06 28.90 12.47
C GLY A 539 -11.28 27.61 12.70
N LYS A 540 -11.95 26.47 12.92
CA LYS A 540 -11.33 25.15 13.05
C LYS A 540 -11.03 24.59 11.67
N VAL A 541 -9.85 24.01 11.49
CA VAL A 541 -9.49 23.33 10.24
C VAL A 541 -10.29 22.05 10.14
N ASP A 542 -11.18 21.96 9.16
CA ASP A 542 -12.12 20.86 8.96
C ASP A 542 -11.94 20.16 7.60
N ASN A 543 -11.12 20.71 6.70
CA ASN A 543 -10.86 20.12 5.39
C ASN A 543 -9.43 20.46 4.90
N ALA A 544 -8.88 19.58 4.08
CA ALA A 544 -7.71 19.84 3.24
C ALA A 544 -8.08 19.59 1.77
N SER A 545 -7.67 20.47 0.86
CA SER A 545 -8.03 20.40 -0.55
C SER A 545 -6.79 20.29 -1.43
N LEU A 546 -6.65 19.20 -2.17
CA LEU A 546 -5.59 18.99 -3.17
C LEU A 546 -6.17 19.22 -4.56
N ASN A 547 -5.90 20.40 -5.14
CA ASN A 547 -6.39 20.80 -6.46
C ASN A 547 -7.92 20.60 -6.65
N GLY A 548 -8.71 20.89 -5.61
CA GLY A 548 -10.17 20.75 -5.63
C GLY A 548 -10.70 19.38 -5.16
N ILE A 549 -9.81 18.42 -4.86
CA ILE A 549 -10.17 17.17 -4.19
C ILE A 549 -10.20 17.44 -2.69
N GLY A 550 -11.38 17.39 -2.07
CA GLY A 550 -11.56 17.59 -0.64
C GLY A 550 -11.26 16.34 0.19
N PHE A 551 -10.47 16.52 1.24
CA PHE A 551 -10.13 15.54 2.26
C PHE A 551 -10.65 16.08 3.60
N ALA A 552 -11.89 15.71 3.95
CA ALA A 552 -12.50 16.14 5.20
C ALA A 552 -11.66 15.66 6.40
N ARG A 553 -11.48 16.52 7.41
CA ARG A 553 -10.76 16.15 8.63
C ARG A 553 -11.49 14.99 9.32
N ARG A 554 -10.74 13.94 9.65
CA ARG A 554 -11.27 12.74 10.31
C ARG A 554 -11.39 12.98 11.81
N SER A 555 -12.35 12.28 12.42
CA SER A 555 -12.52 12.26 13.87
C SER A 555 -11.50 11.29 14.49
N THR A 556 -10.94 11.63 15.65
CA THR A 556 -10.08 10.77 16.46
C THR A 556 -10.88 9.95 17.49
N GLY A 557 -12.19 9.80 17.29
CA GLY A 557 -13.09 9.16 18.24
C GLY A 557 -13.63 10.11 19.31
N ASN A 558 -14.28 9.54 20.33
CA ASN A 558 -14.86 10.30 21.44
C ASN A 558 -13.81 10.49 22.53
N ILE A 559 -13.07 11.61 22.44
CA ILE A 559 -12.07 12.00 23.43
C ILE A 559 -12.61 13.21 24.20
N ASP A 560 -12.78 13.06 25.52
CA ASP A 560 -13.11 14.16 26.44
C ASP A 560 -11.87 14.46 27.30
N GLY A 561 -11.24 15.62 27.05
CA GLY A 561 -9.92 15.92 27.60
C GLY A 561 -8.87 14.92 27.11
N ASP A 562 -8.35 14.11 28.03
CA ASP A 562 -7.35 13.05 27.76
C ASP A 562 -7.93 11.64 27.91
N VAL A 563 -9.26 11.50 27.94
CA VAL A 563 -9.95 10.22 28.15
C VAL A 563 -10.73 9.84 26.90
N PHE A 564 -10.37 8.70 26.30
CA PHE A 564 -11.17 8.07 25.25
C PHE A 564 -12.35 7.32 25.86
N HIS A 565 -13.50 7.30 25.20
CA HIS A 565 -14.67 6.54 25.62
C HIS A 565 -15.28 5.71 24.48
N ILE A 566 -15.74 4.51 24.80
CA ILE A 566 -16.62 3.72 23.94
C ILE A 566 -18.07 3.82 24.40
N GLU A 567 -19.01 3.40 23.55
CA GLU A 567 -20.34 2.99 23.98
C GLU A 567 -20.32 1.48 24.23
N PRO A 568 -20.41 1.01 25.50
CA PRO A 568 -20.38 -0.42 25.78
C PRO A 568 -21.55 -1.16 25.16
N VAL A 569 -21.31 -2.36 24.62
CA VAL A 569 -22.33 -3.22 23.98
C VAL A 569 -23.45 -3.61 24.96
N LYS A 570 -23.16 -3.62 26.27
CA LYS A 570 -24.11 -3.83 27.36
C LYS A 570 -23.77 -2.94 28.56
N PRO A 571 -24.71 -2.68 29.48
CA PRO A 571 -24.41 -2.00 30.74
C PRO A 571 -23.28 -2.69 31.51
N VAL A 572 -22.25 -1.94 31.90
CA VAL A 572 -21.04 -2.49 32.56
C VAL A 572 -21.37 -3.25 33.84
N ALA A 573 -22.38 -2.81 34.61
CA ALA A 573 -22.81 -3.51 35.83
C ALA A 573 -23.38 -4.91 35.58
N ASP A 574 -23.96 -5.18 34.41
CA ASP A 574 -24.41 -6.52 34.03
C ASP A 574 -23.23 -7.37 33.56
N LEU A 575 -22.30 -6.77 32.81
CA LEU A 575 -21.05 -7.42 32.38
C LEU A 575 -20.19 -7.86 33.57
N GLU A 576 -20.06 -7.01 34.59
CA GLU A 576 -19.34 -7.34 35.82
C GLU A 576 -19.95 -8.55 36.52
N ARG A 577 -21.28 -8.60 36.62
CA ARG A 577 -22.00 -9.74 37.21
C ARG A 577 -21.81 -11.02 36.40
N GLU A 578 -21.86 -10.93 35.08
CA GLU A 578 -21.60 -12.05 34.17
C GLU A 578 -20.15 -12.53 34.29
N ALA A 579 -19.18 -11.61 34.40
CA ALA A 579 -17.76 -11.92 34.48
C ALA A 579 -17.36 -12.56 35.81
N LEU A 580 -17.90 -12.10 36.94
CA LEU A 580 -17.65 -12.68 38.27
C LEU A 580 -18.22 -14.10 38.43
N LEU A 581 -19.18 -14.49 37.59
CA LEU A 581 -19.73 -15.86 37.55
C LEU A 581 -19.02 -16.78 36.56
N ALA A 582 -18.12 -16.24 35.73
CA ALA A 582 -17.39 -16.99 34.73
C ALA A 582 -16.09 -17.55 35.29
N GLU A 583 -15.63 -18.66 34.71
CA GLU A 583 -14.34 -19.27 35.04
C GLU A 583 -13.31 -18.98 33.94
N PRO A 584 -12.03 -18.75 34.29
CA PRO A 584 -10.96 -18.60 33.31
C PRO A 584 -10.78 -19.89 32.50
N PRO A 585 -10.18 -19.82 31.30
CA PRO A 585 -9.84 -21.01 30.54
C PRO A 585 -8.89 -21.91 31.35
N MET A 586 -9.09 -23.23 31.26
CA MET A 586 -8.18 -24.18 31.89
C MET A 586 -6.84 -24.21 31.14
N GLU A 587 -5.74 -24.14 31.87
CA GLU A 587 -4.39 -24.27 31.33
C GLU A 587 -3.73 -25.54 31.86
N ASP A 588 -3.21 -26.36 30.93
CA ASP A 588 -2.38 -27.52 31.24
C ASP A 588 -0.90 -27.15 31.04
N GLY A 589 -0.07 -27.27 32.08
CA GLY A 589 1.36 -26.95 31.98
C GLY A 589 2.08 -26.87 33.33
N GLU A 590 3.41 -26.90 33.29
CA GLU A 590 4.25 -26.55 34.45
C GLU A 590 4.53 -25.04 34.41
N PHE A 591 3.87 -24.29 35.30
CA PHE A 591 4.02 -22.84 35.41
C PHE A 591 4.89 -22.46 36.61
N PHE A 592 5.52 -21.29 36.52
CA PHE A 592 6.17 -20.67 37.67
C PHE A 592 5.13 -20.25 38.70
N ASN A 593 5.53 -20.30 39.98
CA ASN A 593 4.72 -19.71 41.04
C ASN A 593 4.65 -18.19 40.84
N ALA A 594 3.44 -17.64 40.91
CA ALA A 594 3.26 -16.19 40.84
C ALA A 594 3.93 -15.50 42.05
N ASP A 595 4.65 -14.42 41.78
CA ASP A 595 5.31 -13.56 42.74
C ASP A 595 5.04 -12.10 42.34
N LEU A 596 3.78 -11.73 42.49
CA LEU A 596 3.27 -10.39 42.20
C LEU A 596 3.73 -9.42 43.28
N VAL A 597 4.41 -8.35 42.87
CA VAL A 597 4.95 -7.30 43.75
C VAL A 597 4.45 -5.94 43.33
N ASP A 598 4.26 -5.04 44.31
CA ASP A 598 3.83 -3.68 44.06
C ASP A 598 4.98 -2.88 43.42
N VAL A 599 4.75 -2.31 42.24
CA VAL A 599 5.80 -1.63 41.47
C VAL A 599 6.28 -0.34 42.13
N THR A 600 5.48 0.26 43.02
CA THR A 600 5.87 1.50 43.73
C THR A 600 6.95 1.28 44.78
N ASP A 601 7.16 0.04 45.21
CA ASP A 601 8.21 -0.31 46.18
C ASP A 601 9.62 -0.27 45.56
N TYR A 602 9.72 -0.20 44.23
CA TYR A 602 10.97 -0.29 43.49
C TYR A 602 11.58 1.07 43.14
N SER A 603 10.78 2.13 42.99
CA SER A 603 11.29 3.47 42.70
C SER A 603 10.26 4.57 43.01
N GLU A 604 10.72 5.68 43.60
CA GLU A 604 9.90 6.89 43.82
C GLU A 604 9.57 7.63 42.51
N THR A 605 10.30 7.35 41.42
CA THR A 605 10.03 7.94 40.10
C THR A 605 8.97 7.18 39.30
N ILE A 606 8.49 6.05 39.80
CA ILE A 606 7.31 5.34 39.29
C ILE A 606 6.07 5.92 39.97
N LYS A 607 5.18 6.54 39.18
CA LYS A 607 3.90 7.08 39.65
C LYS A 607 2.76 6.25 39.08
N LEU A 608 1.64 6.27 39.79
CA LEU A 608 0.42 5.57 39.41
C LEU A 608 -0.64 6.56 38.93
N ASP A 609 -1.27 6.22 37.82
CA ASP A 609 -2.47 6.83 37.25
C ASP A 609 -3.38 5.70 36.75
N ILE A 610 -3.78 4.83 37.69
CA ILE A 610 -4.51 3.59 37.41
C ILE A 610 -5.93 3.91 36.97
N ARG A 611 -6.12 4.03 35.66
CA ARG A 611 -7.36 4.56 35.06
C ARG A 611 -8.59 3.74 35.42
N TYR A 612 -8.41 2.43 35.49
CA TYR A 612 -9.48 1.48 35.80
C TYR A 612 -9.95 1.51 37.27
N ALA A 613 -9.27 2.25 38.16
CA ALA A 613 -9.73 2.53 39.52
C ALA A 613 -10.57 3.82 39.64
N SER A 614 -10.85 4.48 38.51
CA SER A 614 -11.61 5.74 38.42
C SER A 614 -12.59 5.73 37.25
N ASN A 615 -13.27 6.84 36.98
CA ASN A 615 -14.11 7.00 35.78
C ASN A 615 -13.30 7.44 34.54
N ASP A 616 -12.01 7.73 34.69
CA ASP A 616 -11.16 8.28 33.64
C ASP A 616 -10.59 7.16 32.74
N ASN A 617 -11.47 6.28 32.26
CA ASN A 617 -11.15 5.14 31.39
C ASN A 617 -12.21 4.96 30.29
N PHE A 618 -11.94 4.05 29.35
CA PHE A 618 -12.78 3.86 28.17
C PHE A 618 -14.22 3.39 28.44
N LEU A 619 -14.50 2.80 29.61
CA LEU A 619 -15.84 2.40 30.04
C LEU A 619 -16.58 3.48 30.84
N GLY A 620 -15.88 4.52 31.30
CA GLY A 620 -16.44 5.61 32.12
C GLY A 620 -16.86 5.19 33.54
N VAL A 621 -16.50 3.99 33.98
CA VAL A 621 -16.81 3.44 35.32
C VAL A 621 -15.60 2.69 35.88
N PRO A 622 -15.38 2.68 37.20
CA PRO A 622 -14.25 1.98 37.79
C PRO A 622 -14.53 0.48 37.80
N VAL A 623 -13.54 -0.31 37.40
CA VAL A 623 -13.57 -1.79 37.46
C VAL A 623 -12.52 -2.36 38.41
N TYR A 624 -11.63 -1.51 38.93
CA TYR A 624 -10.74 -1.82 40.05
C TYR A 624 -11.21 -1.14 41.33
N SER A 625 -11.00 -1.82 42.44
CA SER A 625 -11.33 -1.34 43.79
C SER A 625 -10.24 -0.46 44.42
N SER A 626 -9.02 -0.49 43.88
CA SER A 626 -7.89 0.31 44.37
C SER A 626 -6.92 0.65 43.23
N ALA A 627 -6.26 1.81 43.34
CA ALA A 627 -5.24 2.26 42.41
C ALA A 627 -3.86 1.73 42.82
N ARG A 628 -3.62 0.44 42.60
CA ARG A 628 -2.31 -0.23 42.79
C ARG A 628 -1.85 -0.82 41.46
N ALA A 629 -0.57 -1.18 41.37
CA ALA A 629 -0.02 -1.85 40.19
C ALA A 629 0.94 -2.96 40.61
N PHE A 630 0.69 -4.17 40.13
CA PHE A 630 1.53 -5.33 40.42
C PHE A 630 2.11 -5.93 39.15
N LEU A 631 3.34 -6.42 39.25
CA LEU A 631 4.00 -7.21 38.22
C LEU A 631 4.66 -8.43 38.84
N GLN A 632 4.95 -9.45 38.04
CA GLN A 632 5.88 -10.51 38.46
C GLN A 632 7.22 -9.87 38.83
N ARG A 633 7.85 -10.32 39.92
CA ARG A 633 9.10 -9.75 40.43
C ARG A 633 10.17 -9.48 39.35
N PRO A 634 10.48 -10.39 38.41
CA PRO A 634 11.46 -10.10 37.36
C PRO A 634 11.08 -8.91 36.45
N ALA A 635 9.79 -8.75 36.16
CA ALA A 635 9.28 -7.63 35.37
C ALA A 635 9.33 -6.31 36.17
N ALA A 636 9.03 -6.34 37.47
CA ALA A 636 9.16 -5.17 38.35
C ALA A 636 10.62 -4.71 38.49
N GLU A 637 11.57 -5.65 38.66
CA GLU A 637 13.01 -5.37 38.69
C GLU A 637 13.52 -4.79 37.36
N ALA A 638 12.97 -5.25 36.23
CA ALA A 638 13.24 -4.65 34.93
C ALA A 638 12.70 -3.22 34.83
N LEU A 639 11.45 -2.99 35.25
CA LEU A 639 10.84 -1.67 35.29
C LEU A 639 11.64 -0.67 36.15
N GLN A 640 12.22 -1.12 37.26
CA GLN A 640 13.13 -0.31 38.08
C GLN A 640 14.32 0.20 37.26
N ARG A 641 15.03 -0.70 36.56
CA ARG A 641 16.20 -0.33 35.74
C ARG A 641 15.83 0.62 34.60
N ILE A 642 14.64 0.43 34.01
CA ILE A 642 14.08 1.35 33.01
C ILE A 642 13.89 2.74 33.62
N GLY A 643 13.24 2.82 34.78
CA GLY A 643 13.02 4.06 35.52
C GLY A 643 14.32 4.78 35.88
N GLU A 644 15.31 4.08 36.41
CA GLU A 644 16.65 4.63 36.73
C GLU A 644 17.37 5.20 35.50
N ASN A 645 17.15 4.62 34.32
CA ASN A 645 17.74 5.10 33.06
C ASN A 645 16.99 6.31 32.49
N LEU A 646 15.67 6.36 32.62
CA LEU A 646 14.85 7.50 32.21
C LEU A 646 15.01 8.71 33.13
N GLU A 647 15.25 8.48 34.42
CA GLU A 647 15.50 9.54 35.39
C GLU A 647 16.72 10.38 35.00
N LYS A 648 17.79 9.72 34.53
CA LYS A 648 19.00 10.38 33.99
C LYS A 648 18.69 11.28 32.78
N LYS A 649 17.57 11.04 32.09
CA LYS A 649 17.08 11.82 30.94
C LYS A 649 15.98 12.84 31.33
N GLY A 650 15.61 12.92 32.61
CA GLY A 650 14.61 13.87 33.11
C GLY A 650 13.16 13.36 33.09
N TYR A 651 12.95 12.06 32.87
CA TYR A 651 11.62 11.45 32.77
C TYR A 651 11.38 10.43 33.89
N GLY A 652 10.13 10.32 34.35
CA GLY A 652 9.65 9.22 35.17
C GLY A 652 8.59 8.39 34.44
N LEU A 653 8.19 7.28 35.04
CA LEU A 653 7.18 6.37 34.50
C LEU A 653 5.83 6.61 35.17
N LEU A 654 4.77 6.75 34.37
CA LEU A 654 3.39 6.89 34.84
C LEU A 654 2.59 5.65 34.41
N VAL A 655 2.24 4.80 35.37
CA VAL A 655 1.59 3.50 35.13
C VAL A 655 0.07 3.66 35.08
N HIS A 656 -0.54 3.22 33.99
CA HIS A 656 -1.98 3.24 33.75
C HIS A 656 -2.67 1.91 34.06
N ASP A 657 -2.00 0.79 33.77
CA ASP A 657 -2.45 -0.55 34.16
C ASP A 657 -1.26 -1.51 34.28
N ALA A 658 -1.43 -2.58 35.05
CA ALA A 658 -0.43 -3.64 35.23
C ALA A 658 -1.15 -5.00 35.38
N TYR A 659 -0.93 -5.74 36.45
CA TYR A 659 -1.72 -6.94 36.74
C TYR A 659 -3.23 -6.66 36.70
N ARG A 660 -3.95 -7.43 35.87
CA ARG A 660 -5.41 -7.35 35.68
C ARG A 660 -6.04 -8.70 35.99
N PRO A 661 -6.92 -8.84 36.99
CA PRO A 661 -7.65 -10.08 37.22
C PRO A 661 -8.42 -10.52 35.97
N TRP A 662 -8.46 -11.82 35.69
CA TRP A 662 -9.05 -12.35 34.46
C TRP A 662 -10.50 -11.87 34.20
N TYR A 663 -11.34 -11.78 35.24
CA TYR A 663 -12.73 -11.34 35.07
C TYR A 663 -12.83 -9.92 34.50
N VAL A 664 -11.87 -9.03 34.78
CA VAL A 664 -11.85 -7.68 34.20
C VAL A 664 -11.53 -7.72 32.71
N THR A 665 -10.66 -8.64 32.27
CA THR A 665 -10.44 -8.86 30.83
C THR A 665 -11.71 -9.31 30.13
N LYS A 666 -12.51 -10.15 30.80
CA LYS A 666 -13.83 -10.54 30.30
C LYS A 666 -14.80 -9.35 30.20
N ILE A 667 -14.83 -8.46 31.21
CA ILE A 667 -15.63 -7.22 31.14
C ILE A 667 -15.22 -6.39 29.93
N PHE A 668 -13.91 -6.18 29.73
CA PHE A 668 -13.40 -5.38 28.61
C PHE A 668 -13.80 -5.97 27.27
N TRP A 669 -13.61 -7.28 27.08
CA TRP A 669 -13.98 -7.97 25.86
C TRP A 669 -15.48 -7.91 25.56
N ASP A 670 -16.33 -8.17 26.56
CA ASP A 670 -17.77 -8.20 26.39
C ASP A 670 -18.39 -6.80 26.27
N ALA A 671 -17.71 -5.77 26.77
CA ALA A 671 -18.10 -4.37 26.62
C ALA A 671 -17.74 -3.80 25.25
N THR A 672 -16.65 -4.29 24.64
CA THR A 672 -16.04 -3.67 23.46
C THR A 672 -16.76 -4.09 22.17
N PRO A 673 -17.15 -3.14 21.29
CA PRO A 673 -17.67 -3.42 19.96
C PRO A 673 -16.72 -4.29 19.13
N GLU A 674 -17.27 -5.09 18.22
CA GLU A 674 -16.53 -6.10 17.45
C GLU A 674 -15.35 -5.50 16.67
N GLU A 675 -15.56 -4.33 16.05
CA GLU A 675 -14.56 -3.61 15.27
C GLU A 675 -13.33 -3.18 16.08
N SER A 676 -13.51 -3.02 17.40
CA SER A 676 -12.50 -2.52 18.34
C SER A 676 -11.88 -3.63 19.18
N LYS A 677 -12.34 -4.89 19.05
CA LYS A 677 -11.82 -6.02 19.85
C LYS A 677 -10.33 -6.31 19.65
N ARG A 678 -9.70 -5.75 18.61
CA ARG A 678 -8.24 -5.80 18.44
C ARG A 678 -7.46 -5.10 19.58
N PHE A 679 -8.08 -4.18 20.31
CA PHE A 679 -7.49 -3.42 21.42
C PHE A 679 -7.78 -4.02 22.80
N VAL A 680 -8.43 -5.19 22.86
CA VAL A 680 -8.72 -5.87 24.13
C VAL A 680 -8.42 -7.35 23.99
N ALA A 681 -7.85 -7.95 25.03
CA ALA A 681 -7.48 -9.36 24.97
C ALA A 681 -8.71 -10.28 24.99
N ASP A 682 -8.69 -11.33 24.16
CA ASP A 682 -9.70 -12.38 24.18
C ASP A 682 -9.60 -13.19 25.48
N PRO A 683 -10.63 -13.15 26.36
CA PRO A 683 -10.58 -13.81 27.65
C PRO A 683 -10.50 -15.34 27.52
N SER A 684 -10.86 -15.93 26.38
CA SER A 684 -10.71 -17.37 26.13
C SER A 684 -9.25 -17.85 26.06
N GLN A 685 -8.29 -16.93 25.85
CA GLN A 685 -6.85 -17.19 25.87
C GLN A 685 -6.17 -16.61 27.13
N GLY A 686 -6.94 -15.87 27.95
CA GLY A 686 -6.40 -14.95 28.93
C GLY A 686 -5.57 -13.83 28.29
N SER A 687 -4.86 -13.05 29.12
CA SER A 687 -4.03 -11.93 28.71
C SER A 687 -2.70 -11.93 29.47
N ARG A 688 -1.72 -11.18 28.96
CA ARG A 688 -0.44 -11.01 29.64
C ARG A 688 -0.58 -10.19 30.92
N HIS A 689 -1.57 -9.29 31.00
CA HIS A 689 -1.93 -8.61 32.24
C HIS A 689 -2.39 -9.61 33.32
N ASN A 690 -3.19 -10.63 32.96
CA ASN A 690 -3.63 -11.64 33.94
C ASN A 690 -2.50 -12.51 34.48
N ARG A 691 -1.36 -12.51 33.79
CA ARG A 691 -0.16 -13.26 34.18
C ARG A 691 0.83 -12.39 34.98
N GLY A 692 0.51 -11.09 35.17
CA GLY A 692 1.40 -10.12 35.82
C GLY A 692 2.62 -9.75 34.98
N CYS A 693 2.55 -9.96 33.67
CA CYS A 693 3.66 -9.75 32.75
C CYS A 693 3.36 -8.69 31.69
N ALA A 694 2.29 -7.91 31.82
CA ALA A 694 2.04 -6.74 30.98
C ALA A 694 1.87 -5.48 31.82
N ILE A 695 2.27 -4.36 31.24
CA ILE A 695 2.14 -3.04 31.83
C ILE A 695 1.76 -2.02 30.76
N ASP A 696 0.81 -1.16 31.10
CA ASP A 696 0.41 0.00 30.31
C ASP A 696 0.95 1.25 30.98
N LEU A 697 1.74 2.07 30.27
CA LEU A 697 2.34 3.25 30.87
C LEU A 697 2.73 4.33 29.85
N THR A 698 2.93 5.53 30.38
CA THR A 698 3.51 6.66 29.65
C THR A 698 4.69 7.28 30.42
N LEU A 699 5.33 8.29 29.82
CA LEU A 699 6.33 9.12 30.48
C LEU A 699 5.67 10.31 31.17
N TYR A 700 6.28 10.79 32.25
CA TYR A 700 6.02 12.14 32.77
C TYR A 700 7.32 12.91 32.95
N ASP A 701 7.26 14.23 32.83
CA ASP A 701 8.41 15.10 33.01
C ASP A 701 8.72 15.30 34.50
N LEU A 702 9.94 14.99 34.96
CA LEU A 702 10.31 15.08 36.37
C LEU A 702 10.29 16.51 36.90
N LYS A 703 10.46 17.51 36.03
CA LYS A 703 10.54 18.92 36.43
C LYS A 703 9.17 19.53 36.68
N THR A 704 8.19 19.21 35.85
CA THR A 704 6.82 19.74 35.89
C THR A 704 5.86 18.79 36.60
N GLY A 705 6.18 17.50 36.64
CA GLY A 705 5.32 16.45 37.17
C GLY A 705 4.16 16.08 36.24
N MET A 706 4.11 16.65 35.04
CA MET A 706 3.01 16.46 34.07
C MET A 706 3.29 15.26 33.16
N PRO A 707 2.25 14.50 32.76
CA PRO A 707 2.37 13.49 31.72
C PRO A 707 2.94 14.07 30.43
N ILE A 708 3.75 13.29 29.73
CA ILE A 708 4.26 13.64 28.39
C ILE A 708 3.16 13.40 27.37
N GLU A 709 2.90 14.40 26.54
CA GLU A 709 1.97 14.30 25.43
C GLU A 709 2.52 13.35 24.35
N MET A 710 1.73 12.35 23.99
CA MET A 710 2.07 11.33 22.99
C MET A 710 1.24 11.54 21.71
N VAL A 711 1.39 10.64 20.73
CA VAL A 711 0.67 10.75 19.44
C VAL A 711 -0.83 10.49 19.53
N GLY A 712 -1.27 9.76 20.56
CA GLY A 712 -2.64 9.41 20.90
C GLY A 712 -2.81 9.43 22.43
N VAL A 713 -4.05 9.29 22.90
CA VAL A 713 -4.34 9.15 24.34
C VAL A 713 -4.35 7.67 24.75
N TYR A 714 -4.23 7.39 26.05
CA TYR A 714 -4.33 6.03 26.58
C TYR A 714 -5.74 5.45 26.34
N ASP A 715 -5.82 4.12 26.13
CA ASP A 715 -7.03 3.38 25.76
C ASP A 715 -7.71 3.81 24.44
N GLU A 716 -7.09 4.71 23.66
CA GLU A 716 -7.65 5.13 22.38
C GLU A 716 -7.76 3.92 21.43
N MET A 717 -8.96 3.63 20.92
CA MET A 717 -9.16 2.52 19.96
C MET A 717 -9.10 3.03 18.53
N SER A 718 -8.00 3.70 18.17
CA SER A 718 -7.80 4.35 16.88
C SER A 718 -6.41 4.08 16.30
N PRO A 719 -6.15 4.42 15.02
CA PRO A 719 -4.82 4.32 14.45
C PRO A 719 -3.72 5.11 15.17
N ARG A 720 -4.06 6.07 16.01
CA ARG A 720 -3.08 6.84 16.80
C ARG A 720 -2.43 6.01 17.90
N SER A 721 -3.00 4.85 18.21
CA SER A 721 -2.51 3.93 19.25
C SER A 721 -1.40 3.01 18.76
N TYR A 722 -1.24 2.84 17.45
CA TYR A 722 -0.18 1.97 16.92
C TYR A 722 1.23 2.49 17.29
N PRO A 723 2.18 1.60 17.68
CA PRO A 723 3.57 1.94 17.97
C PRO A 723 4.32 2.62 16.82
N HIS A 724 3.86 2.41 15.58
CA HIS A 724 4.44 2.98 14.36
C HIS A 724 3.52 3.99 13.69
N TYR A 725 2.52 4.54 14.39
CA TYR A 725 1.67 5.63 13.87
C TYR A 725 2.51 6.78 13.27
N PRO A 726 2.30 7.15 11.99
CA PRO A 726 3.14 8.13 11.29
C PRO A 726 2.75 9.59 11.59
N GLY A 727 1.57 9.83 12.16
CA GLY A 727 1.05 11.18 12.44
C GLY A 727 1.69 11.86 13.66
N GLY A 728 1.13 13.01 14.04
CA GLY A 728 1.62 13.82 15.16
C GLY A 728 2.85 14.67 14.85
N SER A 729 3.44 15.27 15.89
CA SER A 729 4.70 16.03 15.82
C SER A 729 5.92 15.12 15.93
N SER A 730 7.08 15.61 15.50
CA SER A 730 8.34 14.89 15.72
C SER A 730 8.63 14.68 17.20
N LEU A 731 8.27 15.63 18.07
CA LEU A 731 8.50 15.51 19.51
C LEU A 731 7.68 14.36 20.12
N GLN A 732 6.38 14.27 19.81
CA GLN A 732 5.52 13.19 20.29
C GLN A 732 6.02 11.81 19.86
N ARG A 733 6.43 11.66 18.57
CA ARG A 733 6.98 10.38 18.09
C ARG A 733 8.32 10.05 18.74
N TRP A 734 9.16 11.06 18.97
CA TRP A 734 10.44 10.88 19.67
C TRP A 734 10.24 10.41 21.11
N HIS A 735 9.24 10.95 21.84
CA HIS A 735 8.91 10.48 23.19
C HIS A 735 8.36 9.06 23.21
N ARG A 736 7.49 8.71 22.26
CA ARG A 736 7.00 7.34 22.08
C ARG A 736 8.16 6.36 21.82
N GLU A 737 9.08 6.71 20.94
CA GLU A 737 10.26 5.90 20.64
C GLU A 737 11.20 5.80 21.84
N LEU A 738 11.43 6.91 22.56
CA LEU A 738 12.22 6.89 23.79
C LEU A 738 11.64 5.90 24.81
N LEU A 739 10.32 5.92 25.00
CA LEU A 739 9.64 4.98 25.89
C LEU A 739 9.85 3.55 25.41
N ARG A 740 9.49 3.26 24.16
CA ARG A 740 9.61 1.91 23.58
C ARG A 740 11.03 1.38 23.68
N ASP A 741 12.02 2.14 23.21
CA ASP A 741 13.42 1.71 23.20
C ASP A 741 13.94 1.46 24.62
N SER A 742 13.46 2.22 25.62
CA SER A 742 13.83 2.01 27.02
C SER A 742 13.20 0.74 27.59
N MET A 743 11.95 0.43 27.24
CA MET A 743 11.25 -0.79 27.64
C MET A 743 11.88 -2.03 26.98
N GLU A 744 12.09 -1.99 25.67
CA GLU A 744 12.63 -3.12 24.89
C GLU A 744 14.08 -3.47 25.26
N ALA A 745 14.87 -2.48 25.67
CA ALA A 745 16.22 -2.71 26.18
C ALA A 745 16.26 -3.60 27.45
N GLU A 746 15.15 -3.70 28.19
CA GLU A 746 15.06 -4.41 29.47
C GLU A 746 14.11 -5.63 29.41
N GLY A 747 13.84 -6.14 28.21
CA GLY A 747 13.16 -7.42 28.00
C GLY A 747 11.64 -7.33 27.86
N PHE A 748 11.09 -6.13 27.68
CA PHE A 748 9.71 -5.95 27.26
C PHE A 748 9.58 -5.95 25.73
N ASN A 749 8.38 -6.21 25.22
CA ASN A 749 8.03 -6.04 23.81
C ASN A 749 6.77 -5.18 23.74
N VAL A 750 6.77 -4.16 22.87
CA VAL A 750 5.56 -3.36 22.66
C VAL A 750 4.47 -4.18 21.98
N TYR A 751 3.22 -4.03 22.40
CA TYR A 751 2.10 -4.64 21.70
C TYR A 751 1.86 -3.97 20.35
N GLU A 752 1.57 -4.76 19.32
CA GLU A 752 1.53 -4.28 17.93
C GLU A 752 0.46 -3.21 17.67
N TYR A 753 -0.56 -3.10 18.53
CA TYR A 753 -1.67 -2.16 18.39
C TYR A 753 -1.63 -0.98 19.37
N GLU A 754 -0.75 -1.02 20.38
CA GLU A 754 -0.79 -0.08 21.52
C GLU A 754 0.61 0.36 21.91
N TRP A 755 0.92 1.64 21.69
CA TRP A 755 2.25 2.19 21.95
C TRP A 755 2.60 2.28 23.45
N TRP A 756 1.61 2.19 24.33
CA TRP A 756 1.75 2.24 25.78
C TRP A 756 1.85 0.86 26.44
N HIS A 757 1.51 -0.21 25.73
CA HIS A 757 1.39 -1.57 26.28
C HIS A 757 2.66 -2.37 26.02
N PHE A 758 3.20 -2.97 27.08
CA PHE A 758 4.46 -3.70 27.05
C PHE A 758 4.36 -5.07 27.72
N ASP A 759 4.65 -6.11 26.95
CA ASP A 759 4.71 -7.52 27.39
C ASP A 759 6.13 -7.89 27.82
N PHE A 760 6.31 -8.31 29.06
CA PHE A 760 7.57 -8.85 29.56
C PHE A 760 7.82 -10.25 28.97
N ALA A 761 9.04 -10.48 28.48
CA ALA A 761 9.43 -11.75 27.90
C ALA A 761 9.29 -12.92 28.90
N GLY A 762 8.85 -14.08 28.40
CA GLY A 762 8.63 -15.28 29.22
C GLY A 762 7.29 -15.31 29.94
N TRP A 763 6.34 -14.44 29.59
CA TRP A 763 4.98 -14.40 30.14
C TRP A 763 4.26 -15.75 30.02
N GLU A 764 4.56 -16.55 29.00
CA GLU A 764 3.97 -17.87 28.76
C GLU A 764 4.28 -18.90 29.86
N ASN A 765 5.27 -18.61 30.72
CA ASN A 765 5.64 -19.48 31.85
C ASN A 765 4.81 -19.21 33.12
N TYR A 766 3.86 -18.27 33.08
CA TYR A 766 2.98 -17.95 34.18
C TYR A 766 1.53 -18.29 33.83
N ALA A 767 0.81 -18.93 34.76
CA ALA A 767 -0.60 -19.23 34.61
C ALA A 767 -1.47 -17.97 34.72
N ILE A 768 -2.67 -18.01 34.15
CA ILE A 768 -3.72 -16.99 34.32
C ILE A 768 -4.06 -16.88 35.81
N GLN A 769 -3.93 -15.67 36.36
CA GLN A 769 -4.31 -15.38 37.74
C GLN A 769 -5.73 -14.79 37.82
N THR A 770 -6.37 -15.03 38.96
CA THR A 770 -7.74 -14.58 39.26
C THR A 770 -7.85 -13.79 40.56
N ASP A 771 -6.75 -13.67 41.32
CA ASP A 771 -6.72 -12.96 42.58
C ASP A 771 -7.16 -11.50 42.40
N THR A 772 -8.03 -11.01 43.28
CA THR A 772 -8.41 -9.60 43.30
C THR A 772 -7.33 -8.76 43.96
N PHE A 773 -7.37 -7.44 43.74
CA PHE A 773 -6.40 -6.50 44.32
C PHE A 773 -6.34 -6.54 45.86
N GLU A 774 -7.45 -6.85 46.54
CA GLU A 774 -7.52 -6.99 48.00
C GLU A 774 -6.90 -8.29 48.51
N ALA A 775 -6.82 -9.31 47.65
CA ALA A 775 -6.21 -10.60 47.99
C ALA A 775 -4.68 -10.55 47.87
N LEU A 776 -4.14 -9.61 47.08
CA LEU A 776 -2.71 -9.39 46.90
C LEU A 776 -2.13 -8.65 48.11
N LYS A 777 -1.00 -9.15 48.62
CA LYS A 777 -0.34 -8.62 49.83
C LYS A 777 0.74 -7.61 49.49
#